data_AF-A0A1M6EJN7-F1
#
_entry.id   AF-A0A1M6EJN7-F1
#
_cell.length_a   1.000
_cell.length_b   1.000
_cell.length_c   1.000
_cell.angle_alpha   90.00
_cell.angle_beta   90.00
_cell.angle_gamma   90.00
#
_symmetry.space_group_name_H-M   'P 1'
#
loop_
_entity.id
_entity.type
_entity.pdbx_description
1 polymer ?
#
loop_
_entity_poly.entity_id
_entity_poly.type
_entity_poly.pdbx_seq_one_letter_code
_entity_poly.pdbx_strand_id
1 'polypeptide(L)'
;MVEERRGRRRARPGTRRRDPDPRGRWWARAVSAVLVGVALVTVLHATTSRDVDARPTEPVPQEPAAPPGRPFDSLLDGTGISRDTSTAEVDLDGAGNSLSAQALAAAGWTPGREVTLLGTALEVPDYAPGRPDHLVADGQEVRLHGRHESLTFLVTATGAAGAPVAGTGRIVYTDGGTQPFTLTVPDWAGGPAGDAALVLPYANTADRRGPGSATGSVRLYARSVPADPGREVSHVVLPDAGAGSLHLFSLGTRPADHGWTGTWARATSAYMEVGPWQDQTLRLPVRSTAGGHRVRIRLDNTFAAGPVTVGAASVALRGTGAATRGSAVPLTFGGRSDVSIPAGGQVYSDPVDLLLPPQTDALVSLYLPDPVYAAPLHYAAGDTGFLGEPGGGDLTLDTTGAPFTGRLYQWPFLTGVEVMDAPGAIVAFGDSITDGARSTRDGHARWPDVLSARLHARADLPHPGVLNLGVAGNHVVSDAYPGEGVSVNASGVSLLHRAPRDVFGQHGASALVLFAGINDLRWGTPPEQVVAGLEDLAEQAGERGMRVFAATLGPCAGEVRCTAEVEAARQTVNAHLRSRAGDPSSPFDAVWDFDAVLRDPQHPARLLPAYDSGDHIHPGDAGLRALAESVDLDALMGRPRAGGAAEGGVSGDTPGGGG
;
A
#
# COMPACT_ATOMS: atom_id res chain seq x y z
N MET A 1 -40.38 57.56 12.78
CA MET A 1 -41.79 57.23 13.08
C MET A 1 -41.82 55.83 13.66
N VAL A 2 -42.25 55.55 14.90
CA VAL A 2 -42.68 56.35 16.08
C VAL A 2 -42.21 55.53 17.30
N GLU A 3 -41.41 56.05 18.25
CA GLU A 3 -41.83 56.59 19.59
C GLU A 3 -42.73 55.65 20.44
N GLU A 4 -42.63 55.57 21.79
CA GLU A 4 -42.24 56.61 22.78
C GLU A 4 -40.91 56.45 23.58
N ARG A 5 -41.00 56.23 24.92
CA ARG A 5 -40.23 56.87 26.03
C ARG A 5 -40.31 55.94 27.29
N ARG A 6 -39.69 56.13 28.48
CA ARG A 6 -39.14 57.26 29.27
C ARG A 6 -37.89 56.77 30.07
N GLY A 7 -37.02 57.58 30.71
CA GLY A 7 -36.84 59.04 30.69
C GLY A 7 -36.39 59.72 32.01
N ARG A 8 -35.08 60.06 32.15
CA ARG A 8 -34.48 61.17 32.99
C ARG A 8 -34.48 60.99 34.54
N ARG A 9 -33.62 61.65 35.37
CA ARG A 9 -32.33 62.42 35.27
C ARG A 9 -31.72 62.73 36.67
N ARG A 10 -30.45 63.21 36.66
CA ARG A 10 -29.66 63.99 37.69
C ARG A 10 -28.53 63.16 38.35
N ALA A 11 -27.31 63.68 38.62
CA ALA A 11 -26.73 65.03 38.41
C ALA A 11 -25.22 65.01 37.98
N ARG A 12 -24.67 66.19 37.70
CA ARG A 12 -23.25 66.55 37.37
C ARG A 12 -22.62 67.29 38.59
N PRO A 13 -21.28 67.47 38.75
CA PRO A 13 -20.29 68.04 37.77
C PRO A 13 -18.90 67.34 37.76
N GLY A 14 -17.88 67.75 36.98
CA GLY A 14 -17.77 68.77 35.90
C GLY A 14 -16.33 68.99 35.37
N THR A 15 -16.18 69.84 34.33
CA THR A 15 -14.96 70.53 33.80
C THR A 15 -13.64 69.73 33.61
N ARG A 16 -13.17 69.44 32.38
CA ARG A 16 -12.49 70.30 31.36
C ARG A 16 -11.06 70.81 31.69
N ARG A 17 -10.05 70.23 31.02
CA ARG A 17 -8.86 70.82 30.32
C ARG A 17 -8.20 69.65 29.53
N ARG A 18 -7.92 69.73 28.22
CA ARG A 18 -6.97 70.55 27.42
C ARG A 18 -5.49 70.09 27.51
N ASP A 19 -5.04 69.42 26.45
CA ASP A 19 -3.67 69.46 25.87
C ASP A 19 -3.26 70.89 25.45
N PRO A 20 -2.01 71.18 25.00
CA PRO A 20 -0.90 70.27 24.66
C PRO A 20 0.52 70.71 25.18
N ASP A 21 1.56 70.07 24.59
CA ASP A 21 2.95 70.55 24.38
C ASP A 21 3.98 70.49 25.54
N PRO A 22 5.31 70.49 25.23
CA PRO A 22 6.30 69.76 26.04
C PRO A 22 7.56 70.56 26.46
N ARG A 23 8.53 69.83 27.04
CA ARG A 23 9.91 70.21 27.43
C ARG A 23 10.06 71.03 28.73
N GLY A 24 10.88 70.50 29.64
CA GLY A 24 11.48 71.21 30.76
C GLY A 24 12.94 70.77 30.95
N ARG A 25 13.87 71.73 30.92
CA ARG A 25 15.32 71.56 31.16
C ARG A 25 15.77 72.62 32.20
N TRP A 26 17.04 72.58 32.61
CA TRP A 26 17.68 73.46 33.62
C TRP A 26 17.32 73.07 35.07
N TRP A 27 18.17 73.26 36.08
CA TRP A 27 19.34 74.15 36.20
C TRP A 27 20.72 73.44 36.11
N ALA A 28 21.79 74.10 36.59
CA ALA A 28 23.20 73.72 36.40
C ALA A 28 24.10 74.35 37.50
N ARG A 29 25.42 74.07 37.43
CA ARG A 29 26.54 74.49 38.33
C ARG A 29 26.76 73.54 39.52
N ALA A 30 27.98 73.26 40.03
CA ALA A 30 29.38 73.64 39.69
C ALA A 30 30.28 72.39 39.96
N VAL A 31 31.33 72.02 39.21
CA VAL A 31 32.59 72.67 38.76
C VAL A 31 33.67 72.81 39.87
N SER A 32 34.64 71.87 39.93
CA SER A 32 36.11 72.08 40.06
C SER A 32 36.93 70.78 40.26
N ALA A 33 38.23 70.83 39.90
CA ALA A 33 39.41 69.96 40.21
C ALA A 33 39.21 68.48 40.68
N VAL A 34 39.77 67.41 40.07
CA VAL A 34 41.15 67.09 39.61
C VAL A 34 42.09 66.51 40.71
N LEU A 35 42.18 65.17 40.71
CA LEU A 35 43.32 64.26 41.00
C LEU A 35 44.07 64.27 42.37
N VAL A 36 44.78 63.15 42.59
CA VAL A 36 45.78 62.83 43.64
C VAL A 36 45.23 62.37 45.01
N GLY A 37 45.86 61.36 45.62
CA GLY A 37 45.49 60.74 46.91
C GLY A 37 44.83 59.36 46.74
N VAL A 38 45.52 58.31 46.27
CA VAL A 38 46.56 57.53 46.97
C VAL A 38 46.08 56.92 48.30
N ALA A 39 45.56 55.68 48.17
CA ALA A 39 45.78 54.49 49.00
C ALA A 39 45.71 54.49 50.55
N LEU A 40 45.28 53.29 51.03
CA LEU A 40 45.76 52.54 52.19
C LEU A 40 44.94 52.60 53.51
N VAL A 41 45.09 51.52 54.30
CA VAL A 41 44.64 51.32 55.71
C VAL A 41 43.09 51.24 55.90
N THR A 42 42.40 50.13 55.61
CA THR A 42 42.32 48.81 56.30
C THR A 42 41.44 48.73 57.57
N VAL A 43 40.87 47.54 57.82
CA VAL A 43 40.13 47.08 59.03
C VAL A 43 38.72 47.70 59.18
N LEU A 44 37.63 46.96 58.97
CA LEU A 44 37.13 45.90 59.87
C LEU A 44 36.60 44.65 59.13
N HIS A 45 36.51 43.52 59.86
CA HIS A 45 35.89 42.27 59.38
C HIS A 45 34.41 42.15 59.79
N ALA A 46 33.56 41.63 58.89
CA ALA A 46 32.49 40.67 59.25
C ALA A 46 31.98 39.93 58.01
N THR A 47 31.82 38.61 58.13
CA THR A 47 31.36 37.65 57.13
C THR A 47 29.96 37.93 56.53
N THR A 48 29.80 37.75 55.22
CA THR A 48 28.73 36.91 54.63
C THR A 48 29.06 36.59 53.17
N SER A 49 28.72 35.39 52.69
CA SER A 49 29.04 34.92 51.35
C SER A 49 27.84 34.97 50.40
N ARG A 50 28.08 35.41 49.16
CA ARG A 50 27.29 35.12 47.95
C ARG A 50 28.03 35.69 46.73
N ASP A 51 28.64 34.81 45.94
CA ASP A 51 29.26 35.19 44.67
C ASP A 51 28.19 35.49 43.62
N VAL A 52 28.24 36.71 43.07
CA VAL A 52 27.51 37.13 41.87
C VAL A 52 28.41 38.09 41.10
N ASP A 53 29.00 37.61 40.00
CA ASP A 53 29.25 38.38 38.78
C ASP A 53 29.99 37.53 37.73
N ALA A 54 29.24 36.70 37.00
CA ALA A 54 29.66 36.18 35.71
C ALA A 54 28.95 37.00 34.62
N ARG A 55 29.71 37.66 33.74
CA ARG A 55 29.14 38.48 32.65
C ARG A 55 28.42 37.57 31.65
N PRO A 56 27.26 37.97 31.10
CA PRO A 56 26.64 37.23 30.01
C PRO A 56 27.55 37.29 28.78
N THR A 57 28.06 36.14 28.37
CA THR A 57 28.63 35.94 27.03
C THR A 57 27.51 36.05 26.00
N GLU A 58 27.73 36.81 24.93
CA GLU A 58 26.86 36.74 23.76
C GLU A 58 26.83 35.30 23.21
N PRO A 59 25.68 34.81 22.72
CA PRO A 59 25.64 33.50 22.07
C PRO A 59 26.54 33.53 20.83
N VAL A 60 27.60 32.73 20.85
CA VAL A 60 28.30 32.36 19.61
C VAL A 60 27.24 31.73 18.70
N PRO A 61 27.10 32.17 17.43
CA PRO A 61 26.21 31.51 16.49
C PRO A 61 26.62 30.05 16.40
N GLN A 62 25.78 29.14 16.87
CA GLN A 62 26.02 27.72 16.66
C GLN A 62 25.97 27.48 15.15
N GLU A 63 27.10 27.03 14.61
CA GLU A 63 27.15 26.40 13.30
C GLU A 63 26.05 25.32 13.29
N PRO A 64 25.13 25.33 12.30
CA PRO A 64 23.95 24.46 12.33
C PRO A 64 24.43 23.01 12.39
N ALA A 65 24.02 22.31 13.45
CA ALA A 65 24.44 20.93 13.70
C ALA A 65 24.19 20.09 12.43
N ALA A 66 25.21 19.33 12.02
CA ALA A 66 25.14 18.53 10.81
C ALA A 66 23.87 17.67 10.83
N PRO A 67 23.01 17.72 9.79
CA PRO A 67 21.71 17.06 9.83
C PRO A 67 21.89 15.56 10.08
N PRO A 68 21.07 14.94 10.95
CA PRO A 68 21.27 13.57 11.42
C PRO A 68 21.20 12.54 10.28
N GLY A 69 21.73 11.35 10.55
CA GLY A 69 21.94 10.31 9.55
C GLY A 69 22.83 10.71 8.37
N ARG A 70 22.98 9.80 7.42
CA ARG A 70 23.76 9.98 6.18
C ARG A 70 22.91 9.57 4.96
N PRO A 71 23.19 10.08 3.74
CA PRO A 71 22.57 9.56 2.52
C PRO A 71 22.87 8.06 2.37
N PHE A 72 21.88 7.29 1.92
CA PHE A 72 21.92 5.83 1.82
C PHE A 72 23.15 5.31 1.07
N ASP A 73 23.40 5.85 -0.13
CA ASP A 73 24.49 5.43 -1.03
C ASP A 73 25.89 5.65 -0.43
N SER A 74 26.00 6.53 0.58
CA SER A 74 27.25 6.78 1.29
C SER A 74 27.52 5.76 2.42
N LEU A 75 26.51 4.99 2.82
CA LEU A 75 26.60 3.97 3.87
C LEU A 75 26.96 2.59 3.30
N LEU A 76 26.71 2.33 2.01
CA LEU A 76 26.99 1.05 1.33
C LEU A 76 28.38 0.49 1.67
N ASP A 77 28.41 -0.75 2.15
CA ASP A 77 29.59 -1.41 2.71
C ASP A 77 29.82 -2.83 2.15
N GLY A 78 28.76 -3.53 1.75
CA GLY A 78 28.81 -4.86 1.14
C GLY A 78 28.95 -4.83 -0.39
N THR A 79 29.72 -5.78 -0.93
CA THR A 79 29.78 -6.06 -2.38
C THR A 79 29.17 -7.45 -2.62
N GLY A 80 27.97 -7.48 -3.18
CA GLY A 80 27.12 -8.67 -3.34
C GLY A 80 26.63 -8.94 -4.76
N ILE A 81 26.96 -8.08 -5.73
CA ILE A 81 26.62 -8.23 -7.15
C ILE A 81 27.91 -8.43 -7.96
N SER A 82 27.99 -9.55 -8.69
CA SER A 82 29.16 -9.91 -9.49
C SER A 82 28.82 -10.11 -10.97
N ARG A 83 29.85 -10.07 -11.82
CA ARG A 83 29.74 -10.57 -13.20
C ARG A 83 30.01 -12.07 -13.20
N ASP A 84 29.27 -12.84 -14.00
CA ASP A 84 29.39 -14.31 -14.06
C ASP A 84 30.80 -14.81 -14.44
N THR A 85 31.62 -13.95 -15.06
CA THR A 85 33.01 -14.23 -15.43
C THR A 85 34.05 -13.74 -14.41
N SER A 86 33.62 -13.08 -13.32
CA SER A 86 34.47 -12.37 -12.36
C SER A 86 33.79 -12.29 -10.98
N THR A 87 33.78 -13.41 -10.26
CA THR A 87 33.21 -13.60 -8.91
C THR A 87 34.21 -13.42 -7.76
N ALA A 88 35.44 -12.99 -8.05
CA ALA A 88 36.47 -12.78 -7.03
C ALA A 88 36.14 -11.57 -6.14
N GLU A 89 36.37 -11.71 -4.84
CA GLU A 89 36.22 -10.64 -3.83
C GLU A 89 34.79 -10.08 -3.70
N VAL A 90 33.78 -10.87 -4.06
CA VAL A 90 32.35 -10.61 -3.84
C VAL A 90 31.78 -11.74 -2.98
N ASP A 91 31.04 -11.39 -1.92
CA ASP A 91 30.42 -12.35 -1.00
C ASP A 91 29.17 -11.75 -0.35
N LEU A 92 28.00 -12.28 -0.70
CA LEU A 92 26.70 -11.86 -0.15
C LEU A 92 26.28 -12.73 1.05
N ASP A 93 26.67 -14.01 1.08
CA ASP A 93 26.13 -15.01 2.01
C ASP A 93 27.15 -15.64 2.96
N GLY A 94 28.41 -15.18 2.93
CA GLY A 94 29.51 -15.74 3.69
C GLY A 94 30.07 -17.04 3.10
N ALA A 95 29.63 -17.43 1.90
CA ALA A 95 30.09 -18.60 1.16
C ALA A 95 30.72 -18.25 -0.20
N GLY A 96 30.83 -16.96 -0.53
CA GLY A 96 31.34 -16.47 -1.81
C GLY A 96 30.30 -16.55 -2.94
N ASN A 97 29.01 -16.46 -2.61
CA ASN A 97 27.94 -16.36 -3.62
C ASN A 97 27.46 -14.92 -3.77
N SER A 98 26.84 -14.61 -4.90
CA SER A 98 26.46 -13.23 -5.27
C SER A 98 25.33 -13.20 -6.30
N LEU A 99 24.62 -12.08 -6.38
CA LEU A 99 23.65 -11.82 -7.45
C LEU A 99 24.39 -11.62 -8.78
N SER A 100 23.81 -12.09 -9.89
CA SER A 100 24.37 -11.89 -11.23
C SER A 100 23.98 -10.53 -11.81
N ALA A 101 24.99 -9.72 -12.11
CA ALA A 101 24.87 -8.47 -12.87
C ALA A 101 24.24 -8.69 -14.26
N GLN A 102 24.47 -9.86 -14.87
CA GLN A 102 23.89 -10.23 -16.16
C GLN A 102 22.43 -10.65 -16.03
N ALA A 103 22.06 -11.39 -14.99
CA ALA A 103 20.68 -11.77 -14.71
C ALA A 103 19.82 -10.54 -14.36
N LEU A 104 20.35 -9.59 -13.57
CA LEU A 104 19.71 -8.30 -13.30
C LEU A 104 19.49 -7.50 -14.60
N ALA A 105 20.53 -7.37 -15.44
CA ALA A 105 20.40 -6.69 -16.73
C ALA A 105 19.39 -7.37 -17.67
N ALA A 106 19.32 -8.71 -17.68
CA ALA A 106 18.32 -9.47 -18.46
C ALA A 106 16.89 -9.30 -17.93
N ALA A 107 16.73 -9.11 -16.61
CA ALA A 107 15.48 -8.71 -15.96
C ALA A 107 15.09 -7.25 -16.26
N GLY A 108 15.95 -6.46 -16.90
CA GLY A 108 15.76 -5.02 -17.16
C GLY A 108 16.19 -4.11 -16.01
N TRP A 109 16.75 -4.68 -14.93
CA TRP A 109 17.25 -3.94 -13.78
C TRP A 109 18.70 -3.54 -14.06
N THR A 110 18.94 -2.24 -14.31
CA THR A 110 20.25 -1.72 -14.75
C THR A 110 20.80 -0.69 -13.77
N PRO A 111 22.14 -0.63 -13.55
CA PRO A 111 22.78 0.31 -12.63
C PRO A 111 22.33 1.77 -12.81
N GLY A 112 22.01 2.44 -11.69
CA GLY A 112 21.65 3.86 -11.69
C GLY A 112 20.33 4.17 -12.39
N ARG A 113 19.39 3.21 -12.41
CA ARG A 113 18.03 3.37 -12.93
C ARG A 113 16.99 3.03 -11.88
N GLU A 114 15.87 3.74 -11.91
CA GLU A 114 14.74 3.46 -11.05
C GLU A 114 13.96 2.21 -11.50
N VAL A 115 13.58 1.37 -10.55
CA VAL A 115 12.49 0.39 -10.67
C VAL A 115 11.39 0.80 -9.69
N THR A 116 10.13 0.79 -10.13
CA THR A 116 9.01 1.06 -9.22
C THR A 116 8.50 -0.26 -8.63
N LEU A 117 8.46 -0.37 -7.30
CA LEU A 117 7.95 -1.51 -6.56
C LEU A 117 7.05 -1.01 -5.43
N LEU A 118 5.88 -1.63 -5.26
CA LEU A 118 4.88 -1.25 -4.23
C LEU A 118 4.44 0.24 -4.32
N GLY A 119 4.42 0.80 -5.53
CA GLY A 119 4.15 2.22 -5.79
C GLY A 119 5.31 3.18 -5.48
N THR A 120 6.47 2.67 -5.07
CA THR A 120 7.66 3.45 -4.68
C THR A 120 8.77 3.30 -5.71
N ALA A 121 9.36 4.41 -6.16
CA ALA A 121 10.56 4.38 -7.01
C ALA A 121 11.80 4.05 -6.16
N LEU A 122 12.65 3.15 -6.67
CA LEU A 122 13.84 2.64 -6.01
C LEU A 122 14.98 2.61 -7.02
N GLU A 123 16.10 3.27 -6.72
CA GLU A 123 17.30 3.20 -7.58
C GLU A 123 17.94 1.82 -7.47
N VAL A 124 18.17 1.16 -8.60
CA VAL A 124 18.99 -0.06 -8.71
C VAL A 124 20.45 0.36 -8.51
N PRO A 125 21.17 -0.20 -7.52
CA PRO A 125 22.48 0.31 -7.10
C PRO A 125 23.51 0.28 -8.24
N ASP A 126 24.41 1.25 -8.22
CA ASP A 126 25.43 1.45 -9.25
C ASP A 126 26.63 0.49 -9.06
N TYR A 127 26.38 -0.79 -9.33
CA TYR A 127 27.31 -1.89 -9.07
C TYR A 127 28.49 -1.98 -10.07
N ALA A 128 29.70 -2.13 -9.53
CA ALA A 128 30.94 -2.32 -10.29
C ALA A 128 31.91 -3.23 -9.51
N PRO A 129 32.87 -3.91 -10.18
CA PRO A 129 33.80 -4.81 -9.49
C PRO A 129 34.59 -4.10 -8.37
N GLY A 130 34.47 -4.58 -7.13
CA GLY A 130 35.12 -4.00 -5.95
C GLY A 130 34.50 -2.69 -5.44
N ARG A 131 33.28 -2.34 -5.87
CA ARG A 131 32.51 -1.21 -5.34
C ARG A 131 31.31 -1.75 -4.55
N PRO A 132 31.08 -1.27 -3.31
CA PRO A 132 29.89 -1.62 -2.55
C PRO A 132 28.59 -1.32 -3.31
N ASP A 133 27.66 -2.28 -3.25
CA ASP A 133 26.38 -2.30 -3.96
C ASP A 133 25.18 -2.50 -3.02
N HIS A 134 25.42 -2.81 -1.75
CA HIS A 134 24.41 -2.89 -0.71
C HIS A 134 24.96 -2.45 0.65
N LEU A 135 24.03 -2.29 1.60
CA LEU A 135 24.29 -2.01 3.01
C LEU A 135 23.82 -3.22 3.84
N VAL A 136 24.69 -3.77 4.69
CA VAL A 136 24.27 -4.74 5.71
C VAL A 136 23.70 -3.99 6.90
N ALA A 137 22.42 -4.19 7.25
CA ALA A 137 21.78 -3.43 8.32
C ALA A 137 22.31 -3.81 9.72
N ASP A 138 22.88 -2.82 10.41
CA ASP A 138 23.47 -2.87 11.75
C ASP A 138 23.25 -1.51 12.45
N GLY A 139 21.98 -1.11 12.57
CA GLY A 139 21.60 0.11 13.31
C GLY A 139 22.04 1.45 12.71
N GLN A 140 22.43 1.53 11.42
CA GLN A 140 22.90 2.78 10.81
C GLN A 140 21.77 3.81 10.65
N GLU A 141 22.11 5.10 10.76
CA GLU A 141 21.16 6.20 10.57
C GLU A 141 21.15 6.69 9.10
N VAL A 142 20.08 6.37 8.37
CA VAL A 142 19.83 6.89 7.00
C VAL A 142 19.03 8.19 7.07
N ARG A 143 19.52 9.25 6.44
CA ARG A 143 18.85 10.55 6.40
C ARG A 143 17.67 10.52 5.41
N LEU A 144 16.49 10.95 5.86
CA LEU A 144 15.29 11.15 5.05
C LEU A 144 14.57 12.41 5.52
N HIS A 145 13.85 13.08 4.61
CA HIS A 145 13.18 14.36 4.86
C HIS A 145 11.76 14.37 4.28
N GLY A 146 10.89 15.24 4.78
CA GLY A 146 9.49 15.35 4.33
C GLY A 146 8.53 14.41 5.06
N ARG A 147 7.27 14.36 4.61
CA ARG A 147 6.20 13.51 5.15
C ARG A 147 5.85 12.40 4.17
N HIS A 148 5.70 11.18 4.68
CA HIS A 148 5.56 9.96 3.88
C HIS A 148 4.44 9.08 4.42
N GLU A 149 3.74 8.35 3.55
CA GLU A 149 2.87 7.24 3.96
C GLU A 149 3.69 6.01 4.33
N SER A 150 4.77 5.76 3.59
CA SER A 150 5.60 4.59 3.79
C SER A 150 7.04 4.77 3.30
N LEU A 151 7.90 3.90 3.83
CA LEU A 151 9.28 3.70 3.42
C LEU A 151 9.37 2.31 2.77
N THR A 152 9.99 2.19 1.61
CA THR A 152 10.16 0.91 0.91
C THR A 152 11.63 0.55 0.77
N PHE A 153 11.99 -0.62 1.26
CA PHE A 153 13.32 -1.21 1.13
C PHE A 153 13.34 -2.21 -0.03
N LEU A 154 14.33 -2.10 -0.91
CA LEU A 154 14.77 -3.21 -1.75
C LEU A 154 15.81 -4.01 -0.96
N VAL A 155 15.50 -5.25 -0.64
CA VAL A 155 16.22 -6.02 0.38
C VAL A 155 16.28 -7.51 0.03
N THR A 156 17.31 -8.21 0.49
CA THR A 156 17.26 -9.66 0.66
C THR A 156 17.91 -10.08 1.98
N ALA A 157 17.70 -11.32 2.41
CA ALA A 157 18.27 -11.85 3.63
C ALA A 157 19.18 -13.06 3.37
N THR A 158 20.18 -13.23 4.22
CA THR A 158 20.97 -14.46 4.30
C THR A 158 20.80 -15.06 5.69
N GLY A 159 20.04 -16.15 5.74
CA GLY A 159 19.50 -16.73 6.97
C GLY A 159 20.19 -18.02 7.37
N ALA A 160 20.37 -18.23 8.68
CA ALA A 160 20.88 -19.50 9.19
C ALA A 160 19.95 -20.66 8.77
N ALA A 161 20.49 -21.59 7.96
CA ALA A 161 19.74 -22.69 7.34
C ALA A 161 18.51 -22.25 6.50
N GLY A 162 18.54 -21.05 5.91
CA GLY A 162 17.46 -20.54 5.05
C GLY A 162 16.24 -20.00 5.80
N ALA A 163 16.34 -19.77 7.11
CA ALA A 163 15.28 -19.12 7.89
C ALA A 163 15.10 -17.64 7.48
N PRO A 164 13.88 -17.08 7.55
CA PRO A 164 13.68 -15.64 7.39
C PRO A 164 14.42 -14.86 8.47
N VAL A 165 15.00 -13.73 8.10
CA VAL A 165 15.69 -12.80 9.02
C VAL A 165 14.73 -11.68 9.38
N ALA A 166 14.68 -11.30 10.65
CA ALA A 166 13.86 -10.20 11.15
C ALA A 166 14.68 -9.30 12.07
N GLY A 167 14.48 -7.99 11.96
CA GLY A 167 15.12 -7.00 12.83
C GLY A 167 14.27 -5.77 13.04
N THR A 168 14.54 -5.02 14.11
CA THR A 168 13.71 -3.88 14.56
C THR A 168 14.42 -2.55 14.32
N GLY A 169 13.89 -1.74 13.41
CA GLY A 169 14.35 -0.37 13.15
C GLY A 169 13.47 0.68 13.83
N ARG A 170 13.77 1.96 13.62
CA ARG A 170 12.90 3.08 14.03
C ARG A 170 12.91 4.25 13.04
N ILE A 171 11.74 4.79 12.73
CA ILE A 171 11.58 6.11 12.11
C ILE A 171 11.74 7.17 13.20
N VAL A 172 12.42 8.27 12.88
CA VAL A 172 12.66 9.39 13.79
C VAL A 172 12.17 10.67 13.15
N TYR A 173 11.31 11.40 13.86
CA TYR A 173 10.61 12.58 13.34
C TYR A 173 11.28 13.88 13.81
N THR A 174 11.05 14.99 13.10
CA THR A 174 11.64 16.30 13.44
C THR A 174 11.11 16.90 14.74
N ASP A 175 9.97 16.40 15.25
CA ASP A 175 9.44 16.70 16.59
C ASP A 175 10.16 15.96 17.73
N GLY A 176 11.10 15.06 17.41
CA GLY A 176 11.88 14.27 18.38
C GLY A 176 11.22 12.97 18.82
N GLY A 177 9.97 12.69 18.43
CA GLY A 177 9.33 11.41 18.65
C GLY A 177 9.81 10.32 17.67
N THR A 178 9.54 9.07 18.00
CA THR A 178 9.95 7.90 17.21
C THR A 178 8.77 6.95 16.93
N GLN A 179 8.95 6.07 15.96
CA GLN A 179 8.06 4.95 15.68
C GLN A 179 8.92 3.70 15.36
N PRO A 180 8.80 2.60 16.11
CA PRO A 180 9.48 1.36 15.77
C PRO A 180 8.84 0.69 14.54
N PHE A 181 9.61 -0.11 13.82
CA PHE A 181 9.09 -1.04 12.80
C PHE A 181 9.91 -2.33 12.80
N THR A 182 9.27 -3.44 12.46
CA THR A 182 9.96 -4.72 12.22
C THR A 182 10.12 -4.93 10.72
N LEU A 183 11.30 -5.35 10.28
CA LEU A 183 11.58 -5.71 8.89
C LEU A 183 11.87 -7.21 8.80
N THR A 184 10.89 -8.00 8.37
CA THR A 184 11.01 -9.45 8.16
C THR A 184 11.19 -9.76 6.68
N VAL A 185 12.27 -10.47 6.34
CA VAL A 185 12.69 -10.76 4.96
C VAL A 185 13.05 -12.25 4.86
N PRO A 186 12.45 -13.02 3.92
CA PRO A 186 12.84 -14.40 3.68
C PRO A 186 14.27 -14.52 3.13
N ASP A 187 14.88 -15.68 3.34
CA ASP A 187 16.20 -15.98 2.78
C ASP A 187 16.19 -15.92 1.24
N TRP A 188 17.25 -15.36 0.67
CA TRP A 188 17.38 -15.13 -0.77
C TRP A 188 17.29 -16.41 -1.62
N ALA A 189 17.78 -17.54 -1.11
CA ALA A 189 17.84 -18.82 -1.83
C ALA A 189 16.71 -19.78 -1.43
N GLY A 190 16.32 -19.79 -0.15
CA GLY A 190 15.27 -20.67 0.39
C GLY A 190 13.87 -20.07 0.47
N GLY A 191 13.72 -18.75 0.31
CA GLY A 191 12.45 -18.04 0.52
C GLY A 191 11.37 -18.30 -0.55
N PRO A 192 10.11 -17.95 -0.27
CA PRO A 192 9.02 -18.06 -1.24
C PRO A 192 9.23 -17.11 -2.42
N ALA A 193 9.08 -17.61 -3.64
CA ALA A 193 9.12 -16.79 -4.86
C ALA A 193 7.83 -15.97 -5.04
N GLY A 194 6.69 -16.39 -4.48
CA GLY A 194 5.41 -15.68 -4.57
C GLY A 194 5.35 -14.31 -3.90
N ASP A 195 6.29 -14.06 -2.99
CA ASP A 195 6.50 -12.83 -2.21
C ASP A 195 7.70 -12.01 -2.75
N ALA A 196 8.50 -12.58 -3.65
CA ALA A 196 9.65 -11.91 -4.22
C ALA A 196 9.24 -10.76 -5.17
N ALA A 197 9.96 -9.65 -5.10
CA ALA A 197 9.86 -8.58 -6.08
C ALA A 197 10.56 -8.95 -7.40
N LEU A 198 11.66 -9.71 -7.33
CA LEU A 198 12.32 -10.32 -8.49
C LEU A 198 12.90 -11.68 -8.12
N VAL A 199 12.75 -12.65 -9.02
CA VAL A 199 13.41 -13.96 -8.96
C VAL A 199 14.44 -14.03 -10.09
N LEU A 200 15.72 -14.13 -9.75
CA LEU A 200 16.80 -14.36 -10.70
C LEU A 200 16.96 -15.88 -10.92
N PRO A 201 17.22 -16.34 -12.16
CA PRO A 201 17.32 -17.77 -12.48
C PRO A 201 18.57 -18.46 -11.93
N TYR A 202 19.60 -17.70 -11.53
CA TYR A 202 20.81 -18.22 -10.89
C TYR A 202 21.50 -17.14 -10.02
N ALA A 203 22.22 -17.60 -8.99
CA ALA A 203 23.31 -16.86 -8.37
C ALA A 203 24.67 -17.19 -9.00
N ASN A 204 25.61 -16.27 -8.87
CA ASN A 204 27.02 -16.49 -9.17
C ASN A 204 27.73 -17.06 -7.94
N THR A 205 28.62 -18.04 -8.13
CA THR A 205 29.32 -18.75 -7.05
C THR A 205 30.84 -18.70 -7.22
N ALA A 206 31.61 -18.58 -6.15
CA ALA A 206 33.08 -18.52 -6.21
C ALA A 206 33.77 -19.86 -6.58
N ASP A 207 33.10 -21.00 -6.36
CA ASP A 207 33.77 -22.31 -6.35
C ASP A 207 33.92 -22.94 -7.74
N ARG A 208 35.16 -23.14 -8.20
CA ARG A 208 35.50 -23.64 -9.55
C ARG A 208 35.32 -25.16 -9.74
N ARG A 209 34.34 -25.78 -9.07
CA ARG A 209 34.15 -27.26 -9.04
C ARG A 209 33.35 -27.85 -10.21
N GLY A 210 33.29 -27.13 -11.32
CA GLY A 210 32.65 -27.57 -12.56
C GLY A 210 31.15 -27.28 -12.62
N PRO A 211 30.47 -27.66 -13.71
CA PRO A 211 29.06 -27.35 -13.91
C PRO A 211 28.18 -28.16 -12.95
N GLY A 212 27.51 -27.47 -12.01
CA GLY A 212 26.46 -28.06 -11.17
C GLY A 212 26.33 -27.51 -9.75
N SER A 213 27.38 -26.88 -9.18
CA SER A 213 27.35 -26.33 -7.82
C SER A 213 26.81 -24.90 -7.76
N ALA A 214 25.56 -24.70 -8.21
CA ALA A 214 24.88 -23.40 -8.18
C ALA A 214 23.87 -23.33 -7.02
N THR A 215 23.70 -22.13 -6.45
CA THR A 215 22.72 -21.83 -5.37
C THR A 215 21.26 -21.95 -5.82
N GLY A 216 21.01 -22.15 -7.12
CA GLY A 216 19.66 -22.17 -7.72
C GLY A 216 19.15 -20.77 -8.03
N SER A 217 17.83 -20.63 -8.22
CA SER A 217 17.19 -19.32 -8.32
C SER A 217 17.34 -18.55 -7.00
N VAL A 218 17.48 -17.22 -7.08
CA VAL A 218 17.65 -16.34 -5.90
C VAL A 218 16.78 -15.09 -5.99
N ARG A 219 16.39 -14.55 -4.84
CA ARG A 219 15.26 -13.63 -4.68
C ARG A 219 15.71 -12.26 -4.16
N LEU A 220 15.10 -11.21 -4.70
CA LEU A 220 15.06 -9.87 -4.13
C LEU A 220 13.64 -9.56 -3.68
N TYR A 221 13.50 -9.00 -2.49
CA TYR A 221 12.22 -8.67 -1.86
C TYR A 221 12.02 -7.15 -1.82
N ALA A 222 10.77 -6.72 -1.96
CA ALA A 222 10.35 -5.37 -1.60
C ALA A 222 9.60 -5.42 -0.26
N ARG A 223 9.91 -4.47 0.63
CA ARG A 223 9.26 -4.35 1.94
C ARG A 223 8.91 -2.91 2.23
N SER A 224 7.61 -2.65 2.40
CA SER A 224 7.09 -1.32 2.75
C SER A 224 6.65 -1.27 4.21
N VAL A 225 7.24 -0.38 5.00
CA VAL A 225 6.84 -0.09 6.39
C VAL A 225 6.09 1.25 6.46
N PRO A 226 5.01 1.37 7.25
CA PRO A 226 4.24 2.62 7.36
C PRO A 226 5.02 3.71 8.10
N ALA A 227 4.79 4.96 7.71
CA ALA A 227 5.20 6.16 8.42
C ALA A 227 3.95 6.99 8.79
N ASP A 228 4.08 7.92 9.73
CA ASP A 228 3.01 8.85 10.10
C ASP A 228 2.94 9.97 9.03
N PRO A 229 1.88 10.03 8.19
CA PRO A 229 1.80 11.00 7.09
C PRO A 229 1.60 12.44 7.58
N GLY A 230 1.29 12.64 8.88
CA GLY A 230 1.19 13.95 9.51
C GLY A 230 2.54 14.52 9.98
N ARG A 231 3.58 13.68 10.13
CA ARG A 231 4.84 14.05 10.81
C ARG A 231 6.04 13.96 9.88
N GLU A 232 6.90 14.96 9.96
CA GLU A 232 8.08 15.07 9.09
C GLU A 232 9.22 14.19 9.60
N VAL A 233 9.77 13.34 8.72
CA VAL A 233 10.89 12.45 9.01
C VAL A 233 12.20 13.24 9.06
N SER A 234 13.05 12.90 10.02
CA SER A 234 14.39 13.44 10.24
C SER A 234 15.47 12.47 9.76
N HIS A 235 15.31 11.19 10.12
CA HIS A 235 16.14 10.06 9.71
C HIS A 235 15.44 8.75 10.08
N VAL A 236 15.99 7.63 9.60
CA VAL A 236 15.58 6.27 9.92
C VAL A 236 16.78 5.53 10.47
N VAL A 237 16.61 4.85 11.59
CA VAL A 237 17.58 3.88 12.08
C VAL A 237 17.21 2.52 11.52
N LEU A 238 18.15 1.92 10.79
CA LEU A 238 17.98 0.62 10.19
C LEU A 238 17.86 -0.48 11.26
N PRO A 239 17.20 -1.61 10.94
CA PRO A 239 17.08 -2.72 11.86
C PRO A 239 18.44 -3.33 12.21
N ASP A 240 18.65 -3.67 13.49
CA ASP A 240 19.55 -4.74 13.90
C ASP A 240 18.78 -6.07 13.83
N ALA A 241 19.37 -7.07 13.16
CA ALA A 241 18.80 -8.40 13.00
C ALA A 241 19.25 -9.41 14.08
N GLY A 242 20.38 -9.18 14.75
CA GLY A 242 20.99 -10.05 15.76
C GLY A 242 21.49 -11.42 15.28
N ALA A 243 20.85 -12.04 14.28
CA ALA A 243 21.23 -13.34 13.71
C ALA A 243 20.81 -13.45 12.23
N GLY A 244 21.77 -13.79 11.36
CA GLY A 244 21.62 -13.60 9.91
C GLY A 244 21.84 -12.14 9.51
N SER A 245 21.74 -11.85 8.22
CA SER A 245 22.01 -10.51 7.66
C SER A 245 20.86 -10.01 6.79
N LEU A 246 20.58 -8.71 6.87
CA LEU A 246 19.65 -7.99 6.00
C LEU A 246 20.46 -7.11 5.05
N HIS A 247 20.38 -7.39 3.74
CA HIS A 247 21.17 -6.73 2.69
C HIS A 247 20.27 -5.76 1.94
N LEU A 248 20.42 -4.46 2.21
CA LEU A 248 19.60 -3.39 1.64
C LEU A 248 20.31 -2.83 0.40
N PHE A 249 19.66 -2.94 -0.76
CA PHE A 249 20.16 -2.44 -2.04
C PHE A 249 19.62 -1.05 -2.41
N SER A 250 18.47 -0.67 -1.85
CA SER A 250 17.83 0.63 -2.09
C SER A 250 16.82 0.99 -0.99
N LEU A 251 16.59 2.28 -0.76
CA LEU A 251 15.56 2.81 0.13
C LEU A 251 14.85 4.00 -0.53
N GLY A 252 13.56 3.83 -0.82
CA GLY A 252 12.67 4.84 -1.38
C GLY A 252 11.50 5.16 -0.44
N THR A 253 10.72 6.18 -0.77
CA THR A 253 9.61 6.65 0.06
C THR A 253 8.37 6.97 -0.76
N ARG A 254 7.17 6.72 -0.23
CA ARG A 254 5.91 7.19 -0.83
C ARG A 254 5.46 8.49 -0.14
N PRO A 255 5.41 9.64 -0.84
CA PRO A 255 5.01 10.92 -0.25
C PRO A 255 3.57 10.93 0.28
N ALA A 256 3.34 11.64 1.38
CA ALA A 256 2.05 11.75 2.05
C ALA A 256 1.00 12.63 1.33
N ASP A 257 1.38 13.31 0.25
CA ASP A 257 0.55 14.29 -0.47
C ASP A 257 0.31 13.90 -1.95
N HIS A 258 0.32 12.60 -2.26
CA HIS A 258 0.23 12.10 -3.64
C HIS A 258 -1.09 12.39 -4.37
N GLY A 259 -2.20 12.67 -3.67
CA GLY A 259 -3.51 13.05 -4.24
C GLY A 259 -4.29 11.98 -5.03
N TRP A 260 -3.61 10.93 -5.48
CA TRP A 260 -4.19 9.76 -6.15
C TRP A 260 -5.10 8.90 -5.26
N THR A 261 -5.97 8.13 -5.89
CA THR A 261 -6.82 7.10 -5.29
C THR A 261 -7.17 6.07 -6.36
N GLY A 262 -7.03 4.79 -6.06
CA GLY A 262 -7.50 3.73 -6.96
C GLY A 262 -9.00 3.80 -7.19
N THR A 263 -9.45 3.88 -8.45
CA THR A 263 -10.87 3.74 -8.84
C THR A 263 -11.21 2.35 -9.38
N TRP A 264 -10.20 1.62 -9.85
CA TRP A 264 -10.30 0.24 -10.30
C TRP A 264 -8.94 -0.43 -10.08
N ALA A 265 -8.94 -1.71 -9.69
CA ALA A 265 -7.74 -2.53 -9.64
C ALA A 265 -8.10 -4.01 -9.81
N ARG A 266 -7.11 -4.81 -10.22
CA ARG A 266 -7.14 -6.28 -10.22
C ARG A 266 -5.77 -6.82 -9.80
N ALA A 267 -5.79 -7.92 -9.07
CA ALA A 267 -4.60 -8.64 -8.66
C ALA A 267 -4.08 -9.55 -9.78
N THR A 268 -2.76 -9.53 -10.03
CA THR A 268 -2.09 -10.52 -10.87
C THR A 268 -2.24 -11.90 -10.23
N SER A 269 -2.94 -12.81 -10.90
CA SER A 269 -3.19 -14.15 -10.38
C SER A 269 -2.02 -15.08 -10.66
N ALA A 270 -1.45 -15.05 -11.88
CA ALA A 270 -0.24 -15.82 -12.22
C ALA A 270 0.46 -15.23 -13.46
N TYR A 271 1.70 -15.67 -13.71
CA TYR A 271 2.35 -15.56 -15.01
C TYR A 271 2.01 -16.82 -15.83
N MET A 272 1.33 -16.67 -16.97
CA MET A 272 0.76 -17.79 -17.73
C MET A 272 1.07 -17.67 -19.23
N GLU A 273 1.03 -18.79 -19.95
CA GLU A 273 1.16 -18.84 -21.41
C GLU A 273 0.02 -18.08 -22.10
N VAL A 274 0.34 -17.25 -23.09
CA VAL A 274 -0.62 -16.42 -23.83
C VAL A 274 -0.24 -16.29 -25.31
N GLY A 275 -1.25 -16.02 -26.14
CA GLY A 275 -1.03 -15.57 -27.52
C GLY A 275 -0.51 -16.68 -28.46
N PRO A 276 0.60 -16.48 -29.18
CA PRO A 276 1.52 -15.35 -29.08
C PRO A 276 0.88 -14.05 -29.56
N TRP A 277 1.03 -12.99 -28.78
CA TRP A 277 0.63 -11.63 -29.19
C TRP A 277 1.83 -10.98 -29.87
N GLN A 278 1.68 -10.60 -31.14
CA GLN A 278 2.75 -10.04 -31.96
C GLN A 278 2.20 -8.90 -32.80
N ASP A 279 2.79 -7.70 -32.72
CA ASP A 279 2.35 -6.51 -33.46
C ASP A 279 0.82 -6.30 -33.33
N GLN A 280 0.35 -6.21 -32.07
CA GLN A 280 -1.06 -6.39 -31.74
C GLN A 280 -1.50 -5.52 -30.55
N THR A 281 -2.74 -5.02 -30.61
CA THR A 281 -3.32 -4.20 -29.53
C THR A 281 -4.33 -4.98 -28.69
N LEU A 282 -4.12 -4.97 -27.38
CA LEU A 282 -5.08 -5.39 -26.36
C LEU A 282 -5.99 -4.21 -26.01
N ARG A 283 -7.29 -4.45 -25.76
CA ARG A 283 -8.24 -3.42 -25.31
C ARG A 283 -9.08 -3.93 -24.14
N LEU A 284 -8.81 -3.38 -22.97
CA LEU A 284 -9.25 -3.89 -21.67
C LEU A 284 -10.35 -2.98 -21.10
N PRO A 285 -11.56 -3.49 -20.81
CA PRO A 285 -12.57 -2.73 -20.08
C PRO A 285 -12.17 -2.58 -18.63
N VAL A 286 -12.45 -1.41 -18.07
CA VAL A 286 -12.40 -1.12 -16.64
C VAL A 286 -13.67 -0.37 -16.26
N ARG A 287 -14.04 -0.39 -14.98
CA ARG A 287 -15.19 0.36 -14.47
C ARG A 287 -14.75 1.19 -13.27
N SER A 288 -14.96 2.51 -13.36
CA SER A 288 -14.69 3.41 -12.25
C SER A 288 -15.68 3.19 -11.10
N THR A 289 -15.17 3.23 -9.88
CA THR A 289 -15.98 3.19 -8.64
C THR A 289 -16.03 4.59 -8.02
N ALA A 290 -14.87 5.22 -7.84
CA ALA A 290 -14.71 6.64 -7.57
C ALA A 290 -14.61 7.46 -8.87
N GLY A 291 -14.97 8.74 -8.81
CA GLY A 291 -14.77 9.68 -9.91
C GLY A 291 -13.58 10.62 -9.68
N GLY A 292 -13.04 11.19 -10.75
CA GLY A 292 -12.03 12.24 -10.68
C GLY A 292 -11.80 12.95 -12.02
N HIS A 293 -10.99 14.01 -11.97
CA HIS A 293 -10.75 14.92 -13.11
C HIS A 293 -9.46 14.60 -13.90
N ARG A 294 -8.58 13.77 -13.30
CA ARG A 294 -7.35 13.24 -13.88
C ARG A 294 -7.31 11.73 -13.71
N VAL A 295 -6.68 11.06 -14.66
CA VAL A 295 -6.51 9.59 -14.67
C VAL A 295 -5.04 9.25 -14.90
N ARG A 296 -4.56 8.20 -14.24
CA ARG A 296 -3.37 7.43 -14.65
C ARG A 296 -3.65 5.94 -14.58
N ILE A 297 -2.91 5.14 -15.35
CA ILE A 297 -2.94 3.67 -15.25
C ILE A 297 -1.68 3.14 -14.55
N ARG A 298 -1.81 1.97 -13.93
CA ARG A 298 -0.71 1.18 -13.36
C ARG A 298 -0.60 -0.14 -14.12
N LEU A 299 0.60 -0.45 -14.59
CA LEU A 299 0.94 -1.71 -15.25
C LEU A 299 2.04 -2.42 -14.46
N ASP A 300 1.88 -3.74 -14.23
CA ASP A 300 2.86 -4.57 -13.52
C ASP A 300 3.36 -5.70 -14.44
N ASN A 301 4.63 -6.06 -14.30
CA ASN A 301 5.23 -7.23 -14.95
C ASN A 301 5.62 -8.32 -13.91
N THR A 302 4.70 -8.58 -12.97
CA THR A 302 4.90 -9.48 -11.82
C THR A 302 5.31 -10.89 -12.23
N PHE A 303 6.19 -11.55 -11.47
CA PHE A 303 6.67 -12.93 -11.68
C PHE A 303 7.37 -13.24 -13.03
N ALA A 304 7.39 -12.29 -13.98
CA ALA A 304 8.11 -12.45 -15.24
C ALA A 304 9.63 -12.47 -15.01
N ALA A 305 10.36 -13.18 -15.86
CA ALA A 305 11.82 -13.28 -15.80
C ALA A 305 12.57 -12.26 -16.70
N GLY A 306 11.83 -11.44 -17.44
CA GLY A 306 12.38 -10.44 -18.36
C GLY A 306 11.39 -9.28 -18.60
N PRO A 307 11.87 -8.15 -19.16
CA PRO A 307 11.04 -6.98 -19.42
C PRO A 307 10.04 -7.19 -20.56
N VAL A 308 9.00 -6.35 -20.60
CA VAL A 308 8.01 -6.31 -21.69
C VAL A 308 7.80 -4.90 -22.22
N THR A 309 7.74 -4.74 -23.55
CA THR A 309 7.50 -3.46 -24.22
C THR A 309 6.01 -3.20 -24.39
N VAL A 310 5.54 -2.02 -23.96
CA VAL A 310 4.28 -1.43 -24.42
C VAL A 310 4.64 -0.27 -25.33
N GLY A 311 4.37 -0.41 -26.63
CA GLY A 311 4.80 0.55 -27.66
C GLY A 311 3.93 1.81 -27.72
N ALA A 312 2.66 1.68 -27.31
CA ALA A 312 1.71 2.77 -27.13
C ALA A 312 0.62 2.34 -26.13
N ALA A 313 0.03 3.32 -25.43
CA ALA A 313 -1.12 3.09 -24.56
C ALA A 313 -2.15 4.23 -24.69
N SER A 314 -3.41 3.93 -24.40
CA SER A 314 -4.49 4.94 -24.38
C SER A 314 -5.56 4.63 -23.33
N VAL A 315 -6.33 5.66 -22.95
CA VAL A 315 -7.54 5.53 -22.13
C VAL A 315 -8.71 6.27 -22.78
N ALA A 316 -9.91 5.68 -22.76
CA ALA A 316 -11.12 6.25 -23.34
C ALA A 316 -12.36 5.89 -22.52
N LEU A 317 -13.42 6.71 -22.57
CA LEU A 317 -14.74 6.28 -22.06
C LEU A 317 -15.35 5.21 -22.98
N ARG A 318 -16.04 4.21 -22.43
CA ARG A 318 -16.60 3.09 -23.22
C ARG A 318 -17.87 3.52 -23.97
N GLY A 319 -17.92 3.15 -25.26
CA GLY A 319 -19.11 3.16 -26.10
C GLY A 319 -19.83 1.81 -26.00
N THR A 320 -20.12 1.19 -27.14
CA THR A 320 -20.69 -0.17 -27.21
C THR A 320 -19.59 -1.17 -27.59
N GLY A 321 -19.43 -2.24 -26.82
CA GLY A 321 -18.39 -3.25 -27.06
C GLY A 321 -16.98 -2.67 -26.92
N ALA A 322 -16.21 -2.73 -28.01
CA ALA A 322 -14.84 -2.20 -28.13
C ALA A 322 -14.77 -0.73 -28.61
N ALA A 323 -15.90 -0.13 -29.00
CA ALA A 323 -15.96 1.25 -29.45
C ALA A 323 -15.82 2.23 -28.28
N THR A 324 -15.27 3.41 -28.54
CA THR A 324 -15.12 4.48 -27.54
C THR A 324 -16.28 5.48 -27.58
N ARG A 325 -16.44 6.27 -26.52
CA ARG A 325 -17.35 7.40 -26.45
C ARG A 325 -16.55 8.70 -26.61
N GLY A 326 -16.37 9.12 -27.86
CA GLY A 326 -15.46 10.21 -28.22
C GLY A 326 -14.02 9.70 -28.43
N SER A 327 -13.06 10.62 -28.49
CA SER A 327 -11.65 10.28 -28.72
C SER A 327 -11.06 9.43 -27.60
N ALA A 328 -10.14 8.53 -27.95
CA ALA A 328 -9.18 7.99 -27.00
C ALA A 328 -8.12 9.04 -26.66
N VAL A 329 -7.67 9.07 -25.41
CA VAL A 329 -6.58 9.92 -24.93
C VAL A 329 -5.31 9.08 -24.93
N PRO A 330 -4.25 9.45 -25.68
CA PRO A 330 -2.97 8.76 -25.58
C PRO A 330 -2.35 8.95 -24.20
N LEU A 331 -1.67 7.92 -23.71
CA LEU A 331 -0.93 7.94 -22.46
C LEU A 331 0.57 8.02 -22.76
N THR A 332 1.32 8.65 -21.86
CA THR A 332 2.79 8.69 -21.88
C THR A 332 3.36 8.16 -20.57
N PHE A 333 4.66 7.86 -20.58
CA PHE A 333 5.41 7.36 -19.43
C PHE A 333 6.74 8.13 -19.37
N GLY A 334 6.87 9.08 -18.44
CA GLY A 334 8.01 10.00 -18.40
C GLY A 334 8.10 10.89 -19.65
N GLY A 335 6.96 11.26 -20.23
CA GLY A 335 6.85 12.04 -21.47
C GLY A 335 7.07 11.27 -22.78
N ARG A 336 7.25 9.95 -22.73
CA ARG A 336 7.42 9.07 -23.91
C ARG A 336 6.15 8.27 -24.20
N SER A 337 5.86 7.95 -25.45
CA SER A 337 4.70 7.12 -25.81
C SER A 337 4.90 5.62 -25.51
N ASP A 338 6.16 5.18 -25.48
CA ASP A 338 6.56 3.80 -25.18
C ASP A 338 7.00 3.63 -23.71
N VAL A 339 6.91 2.41 -23.20
CA VAL A 339 7.51 2.00 -21.93
C VAL A 339 7.96 0.54 -21.96
N SER A 340 9.07 0.26 -21.28
CA SER A 340 9.50 -1.10 -20.96
C SER A 340 9.22 -1.34 -19.48
N ILE A 341 8.41 -2.36 -19.17
CA ILE A 341 8.10 -2.74 -17.79
C ILE A 341 9.13 -3.78 -17.35
N PRO A 342 10.07 -3.47 -16.43
CA PRO A 342 11.10 -4.41 -16.00
C PRO A 342 10.48 -5.62 -15.29
N ALA A 343 11.17 -6.75 -15.31
CA ALA A 343 10.74 -7.99 -14.65
C ALA A 343 10.40 -7.74 -13.17
N GLY A 344 9.22 -8.19 -12.73
CA GLY A 344 8.71 -7.98 -11.37
C GLY A 344 8.25 -6.55 -11.04
N GLY A 345 8.67 -5.56 -11.84
CA GLY A 345 8.44 -4.14 -11.59
C GLY A 345 7.08 -3.62 -12.05
N GLN A 346 6.84 -2.35 -11.69
CA GLN A 346 5.64 -1.58 -12.02
C GLN A 346 6.00 -0.36 -12.86
N VAL A 347 5.05 0.14 -13.65
CA VAL A 347 5.10 1.47 -14.25
C VAL A 347 3.74 2.16 -14.12
N TYR A 348 3.77 3.48 -13.98
CA TYR A 348 2.60 4.34 -13.98
C TYR A 348 2.64 5.22 -15.21
N SER A 349 1.49 5.46 -15.85
CA SER A 349 1.42 6.52 -16.86
C SER A 349 1.55 7.90 -16.21
N ASP A 350 2.02 8.86 -17.00
CA ASP A 350 1.85 10.27 -16.71
C ASP A 350 0.35 10.59 -16.55
N PRO A 351 -0.01 11.62 -15.74
CA PRO A 351 -1.40 12.02 -15.55
C PRO A 351 -1.99 12.63 -16.83
N VAL A 352 -3.18 12.19 -17.21
CA VAL A 352 -3.98 12.84 -18.27
C VAL A 352 -5.24 13.50 -17.72
N ASP A 353 -5.54 14.70 -18.23
CA ASP A 353 -6.78 15.42 -17.93
C ASP A 353 -7.97 14.75 -18.63
N LEU A 354 -8.59 13.79 -17.95
CA LEU A 354 -9.78 13.06 -18.38
C LEU A 354 -10.79 13.02 -17.24
N LEU A 355 -11.95 13.65 -17.43
CA LEU A 355 -13.08 13.52 -16.51
C LEU A 355 -13.64 12.11 -16.58
N LEU A 356 -13.38 11.31 -15.54
CA LEU A 356 -13.91 9.98 -15.34
C LEU A 356 -14.90 10.05 -14.17
N PRO A 357 -16.23 10.08 -14.43
CA PRO A 357 -17.24 10.02 -13.37
C PRO A 357 -17.16 8.66 -12.64
N PRO A 358 -17.73 8.54 -11.42
CA PRO A 358 -17.93 7.22 -10.81
C PRO A 358 -18.89 6.37 -11.67
N GLN A 359 -18.92 5.05 -11.42
CA GLN A 359 -19.87 4.12 -12.04
C GLN A 359 -19.85 4.14 -13.58
N THR A 360 -18.69 4.42 -14.18
CA THR A 360 -18.51 4.62 -15.62
C THR A 360 -17.54 3.60 -16.20
N ASP A 361 -17.97 2.92 -17.26
CA ASP A 361 -17.10 2.02 -18.02
C ASP A 361 -16.12 2.83 -18.88
N ALA A 362 -14.85 2.43 -18.85
CA ALA A 362 -13.77 2.94 -19.68
C ALA A 362 -13.03 1.78 -20.36
N LEU A 363 -12.17 2.12 -21.33
CA LEU A 363 -11.34 1.21 -22.10
C LEU A 363 -9.89 1.69 -21.98
N VAL A 364 -8.99 0.80 -21.56
CA VAL A 364 -7.54 0.99 -21.64
C VAL A 364 -7.03 0.15 -22.79
N SER A 365 -6.32 0.76 -23.74
CA SER A 365 -5.68 0.02 -24.85
C SER A 365 -4.17 -0.04 -24.65
N LEU A 366 -3.56 -1.19 -24.91
CA LEU A 366 -2.12 -1.45 -24.81
C LEU A 366 -1.64 -2.08 -26.12
N TYR A 367 -0.73 -1.44 -26.82
CA TYR A 367 -0.10 -1.98 -28.03
C TYR A 367 1.21 -2.70 -27.68
N LEU A 368 1.31 -3.97 -28.09
CA LEU A 368 2.48 -4.84 -27.92
C LEU A 368 3.19 -4.99 -29.27
N PRO A 369 4.33 -4.28 -29.50
CA PRO A 369 5.10 -4.41 -30.74
C PRO A 369 5.86 -5.74 -30.80
N ASP A 370 6.43 -6.15 -29.66
CA ASP A 370 7.28 -7.33 -29.54
C ASP A 370 6.46 -8.61 -29.22
N PRO A 371 6.89 -9.80 -29.68
CA PRO A 371 6.21 -11.06 -29.39
C PRO A 371 6.11 -11.44 -27.89
N VAL A 372 4.89 -11.47 -27.36
CA VAL A 372 4.56 -11.93 -26.00
C VAL A 372 3.99 -13.34 -26.03
N TYR A 373 4.67 -14.29 -25.39
CA TYR A 373 4.29 -15.72 -25.28
C TYR A 373 3.80 -16.12 -23.88
N ALA A 374 4.11 -15.30 -22.87
CA ALA A 374 3.63 -15.46 -21.51
C ALA A 374 3.48 -14.08 -20.87
N ALA A 375 2.51 -13.90 -19.99
CA ALA A 375 2.20 -12.61 -19.37
C ALA A 375 1.74 -12.76 -17.91
N PRO A 376 2.05 -11.78 -17.03
CA PRO A 376 1.35 -11.62 -15.78
C PRO A 376 -0.07 -11.16 -16.07
N LEU A 377 -1.04 -11.89 -15.54
CA LEU A 377 -2.44 -11.61 -15.78
C LEU A 377 -3.31 -11.94 -14.58
N HIS A 378 -4.44 -11.23 -14.52
CA HIS A 378 -5.61 -11.65 -13.76
C HIS A 378 -6.45 -12.58 -14.64
N TYR A 379 -6.57 -13.84 -14.23
CA TYR A 379 -7.10 -14.92 -15.08
C TYR A 379 -8.63 -14.95 -15.23
N ALA A 380 -9.38 -14.63 -14.18
CA ALA A 380 -10.82 -14.92 -14.11
C ALA A 380 -11.71 -13.71 -14.45
N ALA A 381 -11.32 -12.90 -15.44
CA ALA A 381 -11.97 -11.61 -15.67
C ALA A 381 -13.48 -11.74 -15.91
N GLY A 382 -14.28 -11.05 -15.10
CA GLY A 382 -15.74 -10.99 -15.22
C GLY A 382 -16.22 -10.15 -16.42
N ASP A 383 -15.37 -9.32 -17.00
CA ASP A 383 -15.68 -8.46 -18.15
C ASP A 383 -15.09 -9.04 -19.44
N THR A 384 -15.63 -8.68 -20.61
CA THR A 384 -15.08 -9.07 -21.92
C THR A 384 -14.10 -8.01 -22.42
N GLY A 385 -12.81 -8.34 -22.39
CA GLY A 385 -11.76 -7.66 -23.13
C GLY A 385 -11.78 -7.98 -24.63
N PHE A 386 -11.06 -7.17 -25.39
CA PHE A 386 -11.01 -7.23 -26.85
C PHE A 386 -9.57 -7.26 -27.35
N LEU A 387 -9.39 -7.83 -28.54
CA LEU A 387 -8.08 -8.12 -29.13
C LEU A 387 -8.14 -7.79 -30.62
N GLY A 388 -7.18 -7.01 -31.14
CA GLY A 388 -7.01 -6.85 -32.59
C GLY A 388 -6.51 -8.15 -33.24
N GLU A 389 -6.45 -8.24 -34.57
CA GLU A 389 -5.75 -9.37 -35.21
C GLU A 389 -4.23 -9.33 -34.94
N PRO A 390 -3.51 -10.47 -34.92
CA PRO A 390 -2.04 -10.48 -34.90
C PRO A 390 -1.46 -9.83 -36.15
N GLY A 391 -0.46 -8.97 -36.01
CA GLY A 391 -0.02 -8.10 -37.12
C GLY A 391 -1.02 -6.98 -37.46
N GLY A 392 -1.91 -6.65 -36.53
CA GLY A 392 -2.89 -5.57 -36.64
C GLY A 392 -2.37 -4.18 -36.22
N GLY A 393 -1.19 -4.12 -35.60
CA GLY A 393 -0.51 -2.88 -35.23
C GLY A 393 -1.08 -2.14 -34.02
N ASP A 394 -0.67 -0.87 -33.93
CA ASP A 394 -1.20 0.09 -32.96
C ASP A 394 -2.63 0.50 -33.34
N LEU A 395 -3.58 0.02 -32.55
CA LEU A 395 -5.00 0.32 -32.62
C LEU A 395 -5.45 1.10 -31.38
N THR A 396 -4.53 1.62 -30.56
CA THR A 396 -4.84 2.24 -29.27
C THR A 396 -5.76 3.45 -29.42
N LEU A 397 -5.62 4.21 -30.51
CA LEU A 397 -6.45 5.38 -30.82
C LEU A 397 -7.67 5.09 -31.72
N ASP A 398 -7.93 3.84 -32.11
CA ASP A 398 -9.18 3.50 -32.81
C ASP A 398 -10.39 3.77 -31.91
N THR A 399 -11.35 4.53 -32.42
CA THR A 399 -12.60 4.84 -31.73
C THR A 399 -13.76 3.92 -32.13
N THR A 400 -13.63 3.18 -33.24
CA THR A 400 -14.73 2.41 -33.84
C THR A 400 -14.97 1.07 -33.16
N GLY A 401 -13.94 0.47 -32.57
CA GLY A 401 -13.94 -0.91 -32.09
C GLY A 401 -13.93 -1.97 -33.19
N ALA A 402 -14.02 -1.59 -34.47
CA ALA A 402 -14.17 -2.52 -35.59
C ALA A 402 -12.94 -3.40 -35.87
N PRO A 403 -11.67 -2.94 -35.66
CA PRO A 403 -10.49 -3.79 -35.78
C PRO A 403 -10.36 -4.87 -34.69
N PHE A 404 -11.16 -4.79 -33.61
CA PHE A 404 -11.06 -5.69 -32.47
C PHE A 404 -12.00 -6.89 -32.62
N THR A 405 -11.61 -7.82 -33.48
CA THR A 405 -12.33 -9.07 -33.80
C THR A 405 -12.25 -10.12 -32.69
N GLY A 406 -11.12 -10.17 -31.98
CA GLY A 406 -10.85 -11.13 -30.92
C GLY A 406 -11.43 -10.72 -29.56
N ARG A 407 -11.59 -11.71 -28.67
CA ARG A 407 -12.02 -11.51 -27.28
C ARG A 407 -10.97 -12.00 -26.31
N LEU A 408 -10.88 -11.34 -25.17
CA LEU A 408 -9.99 -11.65 -24.07
C LEU A 408 -10.81 -11.73 -22.78
N TYR A 409 -10.55 -12.75 -21.96
CA TYR A 409 -11.28 -12.99 -20.69
C TYR A 409 -10.34 -12.90 -19.48
N GLN A 410 -9.32 -12.04 -19.61
CA GLN A 410 -8.21 -11.86 -18.67
C GLN A 410 -7.82 -10.37 -18.68
N TRP A 411 -7.21 -9.87 -17.60
CA TRP A 411 -6.48 -8.59 -17.62
C TRP A 411 -4.97 -8.86 -17.51
N PRO A 412 -4.24 -8.95 -18.63
CA PRO A 412 -2.78 -8.96 -18.64
C PRO A 412 -2.22 -7.56 -18.41
N PHE A 413 -1.12 -7.46 -17.65
CA PHE A 413 -0.37 -6.24 -17.28
C PHE A 413 -1.12 -5.16 -16.50
N LEU A 414 -2.38 -4.85 -16.84
CA LEU A 414 -3.17 -3.77 -16.24
C LEU A 414 -3.71 -4.17 -14.84
N THR A 415 -3.10 -3.59 -13.81
CA THR A 415 -3.37 -3.90 -12.39
C THR A 415 -4.10 -2.79 -11.66
N GLY A 416 -4.09 -1.55 -12.18
CA GLY A 416 -4.76 -0.41 -11.54
C GLY A 416 -5.11 0.73 -12.49
N VAL A 417 -6.17 1.46 -12.13
CA VAL A 417 -6.52 2.77 -12.68
C VAL A 417 -6.81 3.71 -11.52
N GLU A 418 -6.14 4.85 -11.50
CA GLU A 418 -6.16 5.80 -10.39
C GLU A 418 -6.67 7.16 -10.84
N VAL A 419 -7.40 7.83 -9.95
CA VAL A 419 -7.96 9.17 -10.13
C VAL A 419 -7.46 10.13 -9.06
N MET A 420 -7.43 11.42 -9.37
CA MET A 420 -7.04 12.48 -8.42
C MET A 420 -8.26 13.08 -7.71
N ASP A 421 -8.09 13.43 -6.43
CA ASP A 421 -9.07 14.09 -5.53
C ASP A 421 -10.31 13.24 -5.14
N ALA A 422 -10.22 11.92 -5.23
CA ALA A 422 -11.23 11.03 -4.64
C ALA A 422 -10.96 10.76 -3.14
N PRO A 423 -11.98 10.42 -2.32
CA PRO A 423 -11.86 10.33 -0.87
C PRO A 423 -11.28 8.98 -0.38
N GLY A 424 -10.17 8.55 -0.96
CA GLY A 424 -9.52 7.26 -0.67
C GLY A 424 -10.24 6.05 -1.27
N ALA A 425 -9.75 4.85 -0.93
CA ALA A 425 -10.23 3.57 -1.45
C ALA A 425 -10.47 2.52 -0.35
N ILE A 426 -11.34 1.56 -0.66
CA ILE A 426 -11.63 0.33 0.07
C ILE A 426 -11.09 -0.83 -0.76
N VAL A 427 -10.34 -1.75 -0.14
CA VAL A 427 -9.84 -2.97 -0.79
C VAL A 427 -10.71 -4.16 -0.42
N ALA A 428 -11.27 -4.84 -1.41
CA ALA A 428 -11.91 -6.15 -1.26
C ALA A 428 -10.90 -7.24 -1.64
N PHE A 429 -10.36 -7.95 -0.64
CA PHE A 429 -9.27 -8.92 -0.77
C PHE A 429 -9.78 -10.32 -0.44
N GLY A 430 -9.56 -11.28 -1.34
CA GLY A 430 -10.19 -12.58 -1.18
C GLY A 430 -9.95 -13.59 -2.29
N ASP A 431 -10.82 -14.59 -2.32
CA ASP A 431 -10.81 -15.68 -3.31
C ASP A 431 -11.81 -15.47 -4.46
N SER A 432 -12.25 -16.55 -5.13
CA SER A 432 -13.20 -16.55 -6.24
C SER A 432 -14.55 -15.90 -5.92
N ILE A 433 -15.03 -15.94 -4.67
CA ILE A 433 -16.30 -15.30 -4.32
C ILE A 433 -16.16 -13.77 -4.37
N THR A 434 -14.99 -13.25 -3.99
CA THR A 434 -14.67 -11.81 -4.07
C THR A 434 -14.29 -11.39 -5.48
N ASP A 435 -13.52 -12.21 -6.19
CA ASP A 435 -13.14 -11.99 -7.59
C ASP A 435 -14.40 -11.80 -8.47
N GLY A 436 -15.41 -12.64 -8.21
CA GLY A 436 -16.73 -12.56 -8.83
C GLY A 436 -17.13 -13.80 -9.64
N ALA A 437 -16.59 -14.98 -9.32
CA ALA A 437 -16.95 -16.22 -9.99
C ALA A 437 -18.47 -16.44 -9.94
N ARG A 438 -19.05 -16.92 -11.07
CA ARG A 438 -20.50 -17.10 -11.28
C ARG A 438 -21.36 -15.84 -11.30
N SER A 439 -20.77 -14.64 -11.23
CA SER A 439 -21.50 -13.42 -11.62
C SER A 439 -21.76 -13.38 -13.13
N THR A 440 -22.80 -12.64 -13.56
CA THR A 440 -23.08 -12.40 -14.98
C THR A 440 -21.95 -11.61 -15.64
N ARG A 441 -21.36 -12.21 -16.69
CA ARG A 441 -20.28 -11.60 -17.49
C ARG A 441 -20.71 -10.26 -18.11
N ASP A 442 -19.84 -9.26 -18.03
CA ASP A 442 -20.10 -7.84 -18.37
C ASP A 442 -21.31 -7.21 -17.63
N GLY A 443 -21.83 -7.87 -16.59
CA GLY A 443 -23.05 -7.46 -15.87
C GLY A 443 -22.83 -6.60 -14.62
N HIS A 444 -21.57 -6.34 -14.23
CA HIS A 444 -21.18 -5.59 -13.02
C HIS A 444 -21.89 -6.06 -11.73
N ALA A 445 -22.06 -7.38 -11.60
CA ALA A 445 -22.85 -8.04 -10.56
C ALA A 445 -22.00 -8.67 -9.44
N ARG A 446 -20.70 -8.41 -9.40
CA ARG A 446 -19.78 -8.90 -8.36
C ARG A 446 -20.07 -8.16 -7.04
N TRP A 447 -19.87 -8.79 -5.89
CA TRP A 447 -20.22 -8.12 -4.61
C TRP A 447 -19.48 -6.78 -4.39
N PRO A 448 -18.21 -6.59 -4.82
CA PRO A 448 -17.55 -5.28 -4.74
C PRO A 448 -18.13 -4.24 -5.72
N ASP A 449 -18.59 -4.67 -6.90
CA ASP A 449 -19.27 -3.77 -7.87
C ASP A 449 -20.57 -3.24 -7.24
N VAL A 450 -21.38 -4.14 -6.67
CA VAL A 450 -22.65 -3.79 -6.01
C VAL A 450 -22.41 -2.92 -4.76
N LEU A 451 -21.35 -3.19 -3.98
CA LEU A 451 -20.94 -2.33 -2.88
C LEU A 451 -20.61 -0.90 -3.37
N SER A 452 -19.86 -0.78 -4.46
CA SER A 452 -19.53 0.54 -5.04
C SER A 452 -20.77 1.30 -5.51
N ALA A 453 -21.78 0.60 -6.02
CA ALA A 453 -23.06 1.20 -6.39
C ALA A 453 -23.89 1.61 -5.16
N ARG A 454 -23.89 0.82 -4.07
CA ARG A 454 -24.52 1.18 -2.79
C ARG A 454 -23.88 2.42 -2.17
N LEU A 455 -22.55 2.53 -2.20
CA LEU A 455 -21.81 3.71 -1.74
C LEU A 455 -22.16 4.94 -2.59
N HIS A 456 -22.15 4.82 -3.92
CA HIS A 456 -22.50 5.94 -4.81
C HIS A 456 -23.96 6.42 -4.67
N ALA A 457 -24.88 5.55 -4.22
CA ALA A 457 -26.26 5.92 -3.94
C ALA A 457 -26.46 6.68 -2.61
N ARG A 458 -25.47 6.67 -1.71
CA ARG A 458 -25.51 7.36 -0.41
C ARG A 458 -24.87 8.76 -0.50
N ALA A 459 -25.65 9.74 -0.94
CA ALA A 459 -25.21 11.13 -1.06
C ALA A 459 -24.77 11.83 0.25
N ASP A 460 -24.93 11.17 1.40
CA ASP A 460 -24.43 11.61 2.72
C ASP A 460 -23.10 10.94 3.15
N LEU A 461 -22.54 10.07 2.29
CA LEU A 461 -21.25 9.41 2.45
C LEU A 461 -20.24 9.90 1.40
N PRO A 462 -18.93 9.73 1.64
CA PRO A 462 -17.93 9.84 0.58
C PRO A 462 -18.12 8.72 -0.46
N HIS A 463 -17.65 8.96 -1.70
CA HIS A 463 -17.62 7.96 -2.76
C HIS A 463 -16.18 7.45 -2.98
N PRO A 464 -15.65 6.55 -2.12
CA PRO A 464 -14.30 6.02 -2.25
C PRO A 464 -14.19 5.06 -3.43
N GLY A 465 -12.95 4.72 -3.78
CA GLY A 465 -12.66 3.58 -4.63
C GLY A 465 -13.11 2.27 -3.99
N VAL A 466 -13.48 1.27 -4.78
CA VAL A 466 -13.69 -0.11 -4.34
C VAL A 466 -12.86 -1.03 -5.24
N LEU A 467 -11.75 -1.51 -4.71
CA LEU A 467 -10.72 -2.26 -5.44
C LEU A 467 -10.95 -3.76 -5.26
N ASN A 468 -11.27 -4.46 -6.35
CA ASN A 468 -11.50 -5.91 -6.30
C ASN A 468 -10.20 -6.67 -6.57
N LEU A 469 -9.58 -7.14 -5.48
CA LEU A 469 -8.34 -7.91 -5.48
C LEU A 469 -8.58 -9.38 -5.11
N GLY A 470 -9.80 -9.86 -5.35
CA GLY A 470 -10.10 -11.28 -5.36
C GLY A 470 -9.30 -12.01 -6.46
N VAL A 471 -8.93 -13.26 -6.18
CA VAL A 471 -8.32 -14.15 -7.19
C VAL A 471 -9.02 -15.52 -7.13
N ALA A 472 -9.49 -16.00 -8.27
CA ALA A 472 -10.28 -17.22 -8.33
C ALA A 472 -9.54 -18.46 -7.80
N GLY A 473 -10.13 -19.13 -6.80
CA GLY A 473 -9.54 -20.32 -6.18
C GLY A 473 -8.30 -20.04 -5.31
N ASN A 474 -8.09 -18.80 -4.88
CA ASN A 474 -6.96 -18.38 -4.05
C ASN A 474 -7.12 -18.73 -2.57
N HIS A 475 -6.00 -18.67 -1.83
CA HIS A 475 -5.80 -19.20 -0.50
C HIS A 475 -5.32 -18.12 0.48
N VAL A 476 -5.67 -18.24 1.76
CA VAL A 476 -5.12 -17.35 2.80
C VAL A 476 -3.62 -17.59 3.00
N VAL A 477 -3.20 -18.86 3.16
CA VAL A 477 -1.85 -19.19 3.68
C VAL A 477 -0.99 -20.08 2.78
N SER A 478 -1.49 -20.55 1.64
CA SER A 478 -0.75 -21.50 0.78
C SER A 478 -0.66 -21.02 -0.66
N ASP A 479 0.55 -21.05 -1.23
CA ASP A 479 0.78 -20.69 -2.63
C ASP A 479 0.32 -21.82 -3.56
N ALA A 480 -0.75 -21.58 -4.32
CA ALA A 480 -1.23 -22.51 -5.33
C ALA A 480 -0.45 -22.37 -6.65
N TYR A 481 0.08 -21.18 -6.91
CA TYR A 481 1.18 -20.92 -7.86
C TYR A 481 2.38 -20.38 -7.06
N PRO A 482 3.59 -20.95 -7.16
CA PRO A 482 4.72 -20.60 -6.31
C PRO A 482 5.40 -19.25 -6.61
N GLY A 483 4.96 -18.51 -7.65
CA GLY A 483 5.52 -17.19 -8.00
C GLY A 483 6.71 -17.20 -8.96
N GLU A 484 7.18 -18.37 -9.41
CA GLU A 484 8.23 -18.47 -10.43
C GLU A 484 7.79 -19.39 -11.60
N GLY A 485 8.27 -19.08 -12.81
CA GLY A 485 7.98 -19.83 -14.03
C GLY A 485 6.58 -19.59 -14.62
N VAL A 486 6.33 -20.21 -15.79
CA VAL A 486 5.03 -20.15 -16.48
C VAL A 486 4.06 -21.16 -15.84
N SER A 487 2.92 -20.67 -15.38
CA SER A 487 1.92 -21.46 -14.66
C SER A 487 0.79 -21.98 -15.56
N VAL A 488 0.36 -23.21 -15.28
CA VAL A 488 -0.96 -23.72 -15.68
C VAL A 488 -2.01 -23.58 -14.56
N ASN A 489 -1.60 -23.17 -13.36
CA ASN A 489 -2.50 -22.90 -12.23
C ASN A 489 -2.71 -21.39 -12.03
N ALA A 490 -3.96 -20.96 -12.15
CA ALA A 490 -4.38 -19.58 -11.98
C ALA A 490 -4.76 -19.19 -10.54
N SER A 491 -4.81 -20.14 -9.59
CA SER A 491 -5.17 -19.87 -8.18
C SER A 491 -4.21 -18.93 -7.43
N GLY A 492 -3.01 -18.71 -7.97
CA GLY A 492 -2.08 -17.69 -7.52
C GLY A 492 -1.33 -17.95 -6.21
N VAL A 493 -0.51 -16.98 -5.85
CA VAL A 493 0.18 -16.92 -4.55
C VAL A 493 -0.83 -16.56 -3.45
N SER A 494 -0.57 -16.98 -2.22
CA SER A 494 -1.43 -16.76 -1.05
C SER A 494 -1.75 -15.27 -0.79
N LEU A 495 -2.85 -14.99 -0.08
CA LEU A 495 -3.18 -13.64 0.39
C LEU A 495 -2.01 -13.06 1.20
N LEU A 496 -1.37 -13.85 2.07
CA LEU A 496 -0.18 -13.43 2.82
C LEU A 496 0.94 -12.93 1.91
N HIS A 497 1.40 -13.74 0.94
CA HIS A 497 2.50 -13.35 0.06
C HIS A 497 2.16 -12.19 -0.89
N ARG A 498 0.89 -11.97 -1.25
CA ARG A 498 0.50 -10.84 -2.11
C ARG A 498 0.02 -9.59 -1.38
N ALA A 499 -0.30 -9.62 -0.09
CA ALA A 499 -0.78 -8.42 0.63
C ALA A 499 0.14 -7.19 0.51
N PRO A 500 1.48 -7.30 0.56
CA PRO A 500 2.37 -6.16 0.33
C PRO A 500 2.20 -5.48 -1.04
N ARG A 501 2.06 -6.27 -2.10
CA ARG A 501 1.90 -5.80 -3.49
C ARG A 501 0.49 -5.37 -3.80
N ASP A 502 -0.47 -6.24 -3.51
CA ASP A 502 -1.87 -6.08 -3.90
C ASP A 502 -2.59 -5.10 -2.97
N VAL A 503 -2.44 -5.20 -1.64
CA VAL A 503 -3.17 -4.32 -0.69
C VAL A 503 -2.36 -3.07 -0.37
N PHE A 504 -1.16 -3.22 0.19
CA PHE A 504 -0.40 -2.08 0.74
C PHE A 504 0.30 -1.23 -0.34
N GLY A 505 0.28 -1.68 -1.60
CA GLY A 505 0.66 -0.92 -2.79
C GLY A 505 -0.41 0.02 -3.36
N GLN A 506 -1.65 0.03 -2.84
CA GLN A 506 -2.73 0.86 -3.40
C GLN A 506 -2.76 2.28 -2.82
N HIS A 507 -2.69 3.28 -3.70
CA HIS A 507 -2.81 4.70 -3.34
C HIS A 507 -4.19 5.02 -2.73
N GLY A 508 -4.18 5.68 -1.57
CA GLY A 508 -5.37 6.12 -0.83
C GLY A 508 -6.17 5.00 -0.15
N ALA A 509 -5.68 3.76 -0.09
CA ALA A 509 -6.40 2.65 0.55
C ALA A 509 -6.50 2.84 2.08
N SER A 510 -7.73 2.89 2.60
CA SER A 510 -8.01 3.21 4.02
C SER A 510 -8.89 2.17 4.73
N ALA A 511 -9.37 1.16 4.00
CA ALA A 511 -10.09 0.03 4.55
C ALA A 511 -9.81 -1.25 3.76
N LEU A 512 -9.81 -2.39 4.45
CA LEU A 512 -9.58 -3.73 3.91
C LEU A 512 -10.76 -4.63 4.31
N VAL A 513 -11.33 -5.35 3.35
CA VAL A 513 -12.31 -6.42 3.58
C VAL A 513 -11.67 -7.75 3.21
N LEU A 514 -11.48 -8.62 4.20
CA LEU A 514 -10.94 -9.98 4.08
C LEU A 514 -12.08 -10.99 3.89
N PHE A 515 -12.11 -11.67 2.74
CA PHE A 515 -13.04 -12.77 2.48
C PHE A 515 -12.39 -13.86 1.61
N ALA A 516 -11.65 -14.75 2.28
CA ALA A 516 -11.07 -15.98 1.75
C ALA A 516 -10.89 -17.01 2.87
N GLY A 517 -10.59 -18.26 2.51
CA GLY A 517 -10.24 -19.35 3.44
C GLY A 517 -10.91 -20.68 3.13
N ILE A 518 -11.98 -20.68 2.33
CA ILE A 518 -12.70 -21.92 2.01
C ILE A 518 -11.91 -22.85 1.07
N ASN A 519 -11.00 -22.30 0.26
CA ASN A 519 -10.10 -23.09 -0.59
C ASN A 519 -9.00 -23.78 0.22
N ASP A 520 -8.43 -23.11 1.22
CA ASP A 520 -7.48 -23.68 2.18
C ASP A 520 -8.08 -24.92 2.87
N LEU A 521 -9.30 -24.78 3.44
CA LEU A 521 -10.00 -25.89 4.10
C LEU A 521 -10.33 -27.04 3.14
N ARG A 522 -10.82 -26.73 1.93
CA ARG A 522 -11.12 -27.73 0.88
C ARG A 522 -9.88 -28.44 0.32
N TRP A 523 -8.69 -27.97 0.67
CA TRP A 523 -7.40 -28.61 0.35
C TRP A 523 -6.63 -29.09 1.58
N GLY A 524 -7.26 -29.11 2.76
CA GLY A 524 -6.73 -29.77 3.96
C GLY A 524 -5.85 -28.90 4.85
N THR A 525 -5.76 -27.59 4.62
CA THR A 525 -5.14 -26.66 5.57
C THR A 525 -5.93 -26.66 6.88
N PRO A 526 -5.29 -26.81 8.06
CA PRO A 526 -5.97 -26.73 9.35
C PRO A 526 -6.65 -25.37 9.56
N PRO A 527 -7.87 -25.31 10.13
CA PRO A 527 -8.60 -24.06 10.32
C PRO A 527 -7.87 -23.07 11.23
N GLU A 528 -7.02 -23.54 12.14
CA GLU A 528 -6.17 -22.72 13.00
C GLU A 528 -5.13 -21.92 12.20
N GLN A 529 -4.62 -22.48 11.09
CA GLN A 529 -3.69 -21.77 10.19
C GLN A 529 -4.43 -20.72 9.36
N VAL A 530 -5.66 -21.04 8.90
CA VAL A 530 -6.51 -20.08 8.19
C VAL A 530 -6.88 -18.90 9.10
N VAL A 531 -7.21 -19.16 10.37
CA VAL A 531 -7.43 -18.13 11.39
C VAL A 531 -6.17 -17.28 11.59
N ALA A 532 -5.01 -17.90 11.83
CA ALA A 532 -3.77 -17.16 12.05
C ALA A 532 -3.39 -16.26 10.86
N GLY A 533 -3.54 -16.74 9.62
CA GLY A 533 -3.30 -15.93 8.43
C GLY A 533 -4.30 -14.79 8.22
N LEU A 534 -5.56 -14.95 8.65
CA LEU A 534 -6.56 -13.86 8.63
C LEU A 534 -6.28 -12.80 9.70
N GLU A 535 -5.76 -13.18 10.86
CA GLU A 535 -5.37 -12.23 11.92
C GLU A 535 -4.06 -11.50 11.56
N ASP A 536 -3.04 -12.18 11.01
CA ASP A 536 -1.79 -11.56 10.51
C ASP A 536 -2.06 -10.51 9.41
N LEU A 537 -2.92 -10.83 8.43
CA LEU A 537 -3.36 -9.86 7.42
C LEU A 537 -4.06 -8.62 8.02
N ALA A 538 -4.75 -8.79 9.15
CA ALA A 538 -5.42 -7.69 9.84
C ALA A 538 -4.46 -6.86 10.68
N GLU A 539 -3.52 -7.49 11.38
CA GLU A 539 -2.46 -6.80 12.12
C GLU A 539 -1.59 -5.96 11.17
N GLN A 540 -1.13 -6.53 10.05
CA GLN A 540 -0.38 -5.78 9.02
C GLN A 540 -1.18 -4.62 8.41
N ALA A 541 -2.50 -4.76 8.25
CA ALA A 541 -3.35 -3.66 7.77
C ALA A 541 -3.56 -2.58 8.85
N GLY A 542 -3.69 -2.98 10.12
CA GLY A 542 -3.78 -2.09 11.28
C GLY A 542 -2.52 -1.26 11.53
N GLU A 543 -1.32 -1.84 11.35
CA GLU A 543 -0.04 -1.10 11.35
C GLU A 543 -0.06 0.08 10.37
N ARG A 544 -0.77 -0.08 9.24
CA ARG A 544 -0.89 0.89 8.14
C ARG A 544 -2.11 1.81 8.29
N GLY A 545 -2.77 1.79 9.45
CA GLY A 545 -3.92 2.64 9.76
C GLY A 545 -5.19 2.29 8.96
N MET A 546 -5.25 1.13 8.31
CA MET A 546 -6.44 0.69 7.57
C MET A 546 -7.50 0.13 8.53
N ARG A 547 -8.77 0.46 8.30
CA ARG A 547 -9.89 -0.24 8.97
C ARG A 547 -10.05 -1.65 8.40
N VAL A 548 -10.10 -2.68 9.23
CA VAL A 548 -10.14 -4.09 8.79
C VAL A 548 -11.47 -4.75 9.09
N PHE A 549 -12.07 -5.34 8.06
CA PHE A 549 -13.32 -6.08 8.12
C PHE A 549 -13.09 -7.51 7.69
N ALA A 550 -13.58 -8.49 8.45
CA ALA A 550 -13.52 -9.91 8.05
C ALA A 550 -14.92 -10.48 7.81
N ALA A 551 -15.05 -11.40 6.86
CA ALA A 551 -16.31 -12.07 6.54
C ALA A 551 -16.26 -13.56 6.89
N THR A 552 -17.36 -14.10 7.45
CA THR A 552 -17.47 -15.55 7.72
C THR A 552 -17.54 -16.35 6.40
N LEU A 553 -16.85 -17.48 6.37
CA LEU A 553 -16.77 -18.38 5.22
C LEU A 553 -18.16 -18.92 4.86
N GLY A 554 -18.62 -18.68 3.63
CA GLY A 554 -19.93 -19.14 3.16
C GLY A 554 -20.08 -20.67 3.16
N PRO A 555 -21.31 -21.19 3.29
CA PRO A 555 -21.59 -22.63 3.29
C PRO A 555 -21.30 -23.28 1.93
N CYS A 556 -20.88 -24.57 1.94
CA CYS A 556 -20.46 -25.24 0.70
C CYS A 556 -20.86 -26.72 0.54
N ALA A 557 -21.70 -27.28 1.42
CA ALA A 557 -22.05 -28.70 1.40
C ALA A 557 -22.85 -29.09 0.14
N GLY A 558 -22.24 -29.94 -0.69
CA GLY A 558 -22.71 -30.27 -2.04
C GLY A 558 -21.58 -30.19 -3.06
N GLU A 559 -20.60 -29.31 -2.81
CA GLU A 559 -19.33 -29.29 -3.54
C GLU A 559 -18.48 -30.52 -3.14
N VAL A 560 -17.76 -31.11 -4.09
CA VAL A 560 -17.14 -32.45 -3.93
C VAL A 560 -16.01 -32.52 -2.89
N ARG A 561 -15.39 -31.38 -2.53
CA ARG A 561 -14.37 -31.30 -1.47
C ARG A 561 -14.93 -30.80 -0.14
N CYS A 562 -16.17 -30.31 -0.10
CA CYS A 562 -16.84 -29.93 1.15
C CYS A 562 -17.42 -31.15 1.86
N THR A 563 -16.51 -31.95 2.43
CA THR A 563 -16.83 -33.11 3.29
C THR A 563 -17.32 -32.64 4.67
N ALA A 564 -17.73 -33.59 5.53
CA ALA A 564 -18.15 -33.28 6.90
C ALA A 564 -16.99 -32.69 7.74
N GLU A 565 -15.76 -33.09 7.48
CA GLU A 565 -14.53 -32.59 8.10
C GLU A 565 -14.26 -31.14 7.67
N VAL A 566 -14.47 -30.81 6.39
CA VAL A 566 -14.31 -29.44 5.86
C VAL A 566 -15.41 -28.52 6.38
N GLU A 567 -16.66 -28.99 6.48
CA GLU A 567 -17.73 -28.23 7.15
C GLU A 567 -17.43 -27.99 8.64
N ALA A 568 -16.92 -29.00 9.36
CA ALA A 568 -16.51 -28.83 10.76
C ALA A 568 -15.38 -27.79 10.90
N ALA A 569 -14.35 -27.86 10.05
CA ALA A 569 -13.27 -26.88 10.03
C ALA A 569 -13.77 -25.46 9.66
N ARG A 570 -14.73 -25.35 8.73
CA ARG A 570 -15.38 -24.09 8.38
C ARG A 570 -16.13 -23.49 9.56
N GLN A 571 -16.83 -24.31 10.35
CA GLN A 571 -17.48 -23.86 11.57
C GLN A 571 -16.46 -23.44 12.64
N THR A 572 -15.27 -24.05 12.73
CA THR A 572 -14.18 -23.57 13.59
C THR A 572 -13.74 -22.15 13.21
N VAL A 573 -13.41 -21.90 11.93
CA VAL A 573 -13.04 -20.55 11.46
C VAL A 573 -14.17 -19.55 11.71
N ASN A 574 -15.41 -19.92 11.39
CA ASN A 574 -16.57 -19.04 11.58
C ASN A 574 -16.91 -18.79 13.05
N ALA A 575 -16.66 -19.73 13.96
CA ALA A 575 -16.81 -19.52 15.39
C ALA A 575 -15.78 -18.54 15.94
N HIS A 576 -14.52 -18.62 15.47
CA HIS A 576 -13.46 -17.66 15.81
C HIS A 576 -13.77 -16.26 15.29
N LEU A 577 -14.11 -16.12 14.00
CA LEU A 577 -14.50 -14.82 13.44
C LEU A 577 -15.71 -14.22 14.18
N ARG A 578 -16.70 -15.03 14.56
CA ARG A 578 -17.84 -14.57 15.38
C ARG A 578 -17.48 -14.19 16.81
N SER A 579 -16.46 -14.81 17.44
CA SER A 579 -16.04 -14.42 18.80
C SER A 579 -15.32 -13.07 18.81
N ARG A 580 -14.63 -12.71 17.72
CA ARG A 580 -14.02 -11.38 17.51
C ARG A 580 -15.03 -10.26 17.26
N ALA A 581 -16.30 -10.56 16.96
CA ALA A 581 -17.29 -9.56 16.57
C ALA A 581 -17.68 -8.61 17.74
N GLY A 582 -17.00 -7.46 17.83
CA GLY A 582 -17.18 -6.47 18.90
C GLY A 582 -16.31 -6.73 20.14
N ASP A 583 -15.34 -7.64 20.06
CA ASP A 583 -14.29 -7.85 21.05
C ASP A 583 -13.26 -6.68 20.97
N PRO A 584 -12.99 -5.92 22.05
CA PRO A 584 -11.98 -4.87 22.06
C PRO A 584 -10.54 -5.36 21.83
N SER A 585 -10.29 -6.67 21.83
CA SER A 585 -9.03 -7.31 21.46
C SER A 585 -9.05 -7.96 20.06
N SER A 586 -10.08 -7.71 19.27
CA SER A 586 -10.16 -8.07 17.85
C SER A 586 -9.16 -7.28 17.00
N PRO A 587 -8.43 -7.92 16.07
CA PRO A 587 -7.67 -7.20 15.04
C PRO A 587 -8.57 -6.65 13.91
N PHE A 588 -9.87 -6.95 13.93
CA PHE A 588 -10.87 -6.47 12.97
C PHE A 588 -11.82 -5.43 13.62
N ASP A 589 -12.03 -4.27 12.98
CA ASP A 589 -13.02 -3.25 13.37
C ASP A 589 -14.45 -3.84 13.43
N ALA A 590 -14.78 -4.74 12.51
CA ALA A 590 -16.01 -5.51 12.54
C ALA A 590 -15.91 -6.82 11.75
N VAL A 591 -16.78 -7.77 12.09
CA VAL A 591 -16.97 -9.03 11.36
C VAL A 591 -18.37 -9.07 10.76
N TRP A 592 -18.47 -9.48 9.50
CA TRP A 592 -19.74 -9.59 8.75
C TRP A 592 -20.10 -11.07 8.55
N ASP A 593 -21.30 -11.47 8.98
CA ASP A 593 -21.70 -12.88 8.97
C ASP A 593 -22.27 -13.32 7.59
N PHE A 594 -21.40 -13.37 6.59
CA PHE A 594 -21.72 -13.78 5.21
C PHE A 594 -22.24 -15.22 5.13
N ASP A 595 -21.84 -16.14 6.03
CA ASP A 595 -22.49 -17.45 6.21
C ASP A 595 -23.99 -17.29 6.55
N ALA A 596 -24.33 -16.45 7.52
CA ALA A 596 -25.73 -16.21 7.89
C ALA A 596 -26.54 -15.51 6.78
N VAL A 597 -25.89 -14.73 5.91
CA VAL A 597 -26.52 -14.13 4.71
C VAL A 597 -26.79 -15.17 3.63
N LEU A 598 -25.87 -16.10 3.40
CA LEU A 598 -25.91 -17.02 2.25
C LEU A 598 -26.63 -18.35 2.50
N ARG A 599 -26.72 -18.82 3.75
CA ARG A 599 -27.13 -20.20 4.05
C ARG A 599 -28.64 -20.47 3.93
N ASP A 600 -28.98 -21.69 3.52
CA ASP A 600 -30.36 -22.19 3.60
C ASP A 600 -30.77 -22.35 5.07
N PRO A 601 -31.82 -21.66 5.57
CA PRO A 601 -32.28 -21.81 6.95
C PRO A 601 -32.81 -23.21 7.28
N GLN A 602 -33.14 -24.04 6.28
CA GLN A 602 -33.52 -25.45 6.45
C GLN A 602 -32.30 -26.39 6.39
N HIS A 603 -31.21 -25.98 5.72
CA HIS A 603 -29.98 -26.78 5.56
C HIS A 603 -28.73 -25.90 5.75
N PRO A 604 -28.38 -25.45 6.97
CA PRO A 604 -27.40 -24.37 7.18
C PRO A 604 -25.96 -24.60 6.69
N ALA A 605 -25.60 -25.82 6.28
CA ALA A 605 -24.33 -26.14 5.63
C ALA A 605 -24.35 -25.91 4.10
N ARG A 606 -25.50 -25.52 3.51
CA ARG A 606 -25.69 -25.25 2.07
C ARG A 606 -25.97 -23.78 1.80
N LEU A 607 -25.63 -23.32 0.59
CA LEU A 607 -26.16 -22.08 0.03
C LEU A 607 -27.70 -22.16 -0.07
N LEU A 608 -28.38 -21.04 0.15
CA LEU A 608 -29.80 -20.89 -0.14
C LEU A 608 -30.04 -21.14 -1.64
N PRO A 609 -31.03 -21.95 -2.08
CA PRO A 609 -31.24 -22.26 -3.49
C PRO A 609 -31.55 -21.06 -4.42
N ALA A 610 -31.90 -19.90 -3.86
CA ALA A 610 -32.06 -18.64 -4.60
C ALA A 610 -30.74 -17.89 -4.83
N TYR A 611 -29.67 -18.27 -4.12
CA TYR A 611 -28.34 -17.67 -4.17
C TYR A 611 -27.29 -18.60 -4.78
N ASP A 612 -27.46 -19.93 -4.63
CA ASP A 612 -26.58 -20.95 -5.22
C ASP A 612 -26.51 -20.82 -6.75
N SER A 613 -25.29 -20.83 -7.31
CA SER A 613 -25.06 -20.86 -8.75
C SER A 613 -25.27 -22.24 -9.39
N GLY A 614 -25.47 -23.29 -8.56
CA GLY A 614 -25.52 -24.69 -8.96
C GLY A 614 -24.17 -25.41 -8.88
N ASP A 615 -23.10 -24.76 -8.40
CA ASP A 615 -21.85 -25.42 -8.02
C ASP A 615 -21.65 -25.56 -6.49
N HIS A 616 -22.65 -25.14 -5.71
CA HIS A 616 -22.72 -25.29 -4.26
C HIS A 616 -21.64 -24.57 -3.46
N ILE A 617 -20.81 -23.71 -4.06
CA ILE A 617 -19.79 -22.90 -3.35
C ILE A 617 -19.80 -21.42 -3.74
N HIS A 618 -20.03 -21.10 -5.01
CA HIS A 618 -20.12 -19.71 -5.47
C HIS A 618 -21.59 -19.26 -5.50
N PRO A 619 -21.93 -18.12 -4.86
CA PRO A 619 -23.21 -17.47 -5.07
C PRO A 619 -23.29 -16.87 -6.49
N GLY A 620 -24.45 -16.95 -7.14
CA GLY A 620 -24.75 -16.16 -8.33
C GLY A 620 -25.12 -14.70 -7.99
N ASP A 621 -25.49 -13.92 -9.01
CA ASP A 621 -25.85 -12.48 -8.90
C ASP A 621 -26.82 -12.14 -7.75
N ALA A 622 -27.72 -13.05 -7.38
CA ALA A 622 -28.65 -12.86 -6.26
C ALA A 622 -27.92 -12.89 -4.91
N GLY A 623 -27.05 -13.88 -4.68
CA GLY A 623 -26.28 -14.02 -3.44
C GLY A 623 -25.15 -13.00 -3.35
N LEU A 624 -24.45 -12.70 -4.45
CA LEU A 624 -23.41 -11.66 -4.48
C LEU A 624 -23.98 -10.26 -4.16
N ARG A 625 -25.21 -9.99 -4.59
CA ARG A 625 -25.96 -8.78 -4.16
C ARG A 625 -26.34 -8.85 -2.68
N ALA A 626 -26.84 -9.97 -2.17
CA ALA A 626 -27.18 -10.12 -0.76
C ALA A 626 -25.97 -9.91 0.16
N LEU A 627 -24.78 -10.42 -0.22
CA LEU A 627 -23.51 -10.10 0.47
C LEU A 627 -23.27 -8.59 0.49
N ALA A 628 -23.25 -7.96 -0.67
CA ALA A 628 -23.00 -6.53 -0.80
C ALA A 628 -24.04 -5.65 -0.08
N GLU A 629 -25.29 -6.10 0.02
CA GLU A 629 -26.40 -5.42 0.72
C GLU A 629 -26.31 -5.55 2.24
N SER A 630 -25.73 -6.65 2.76
CA SER A 630 -25.50 -6.86 4.20
C SER A 630 -24.44 -5.93 4.81
N VAL A 631 -23.58 -5.33 3.98
CA VAL A 631 -22.46 -4.47 4.43
C VAL A 631 -22.97 -3.18 5.09
N ASP A 632 -22.50 -2.93 6.31
CA ASP A 632 -22.69 -1.69 7.08
C ASP A 632 -21.80 -0.58 6.52
N LEU A 633 -22.39 0.29 5.69
CA LEU A 633 -21.66 1.35 4.98
C LEU A 633 -21.13 2.43 5.92
N ASP A 634 -21.85 2.75 6.99
CA ASP A 634 -21.45 3.81 7.91
C ASP A 634 -20.26 3.33 8.77
N ALA A 635 -20.26 2.07 9.22
CA ALA A 635 -19.08 1.46 9.84
C ALA A 635 -17.88 1.36 8.87
N LEU A 636 -18.11 0.95 7.62
CA LEU A 636 -17.06 0.86 6.59
C LEU A 636 -16.40 2.22 6.30
N MET A 637 -17.16 3.31 6.37
CA MET A 637 -16.67 4.69 6.24
C MET A 637 -16.18 5.31 7.56
N GLY A 638 -16.08 4.53 8.65
CA GLY A 638 -15.55 5.00 9.94
C GLY A 638 -16.47 5.95 10.72
N ARG A 639 -17.78 5.93 10.43
CA ARG A 639 -18.79 6.73 11.14
C ARG A 639 -19.38 5.90 12.30
N PRO A 640 -19.51 6.46 13.52
CA PRO A 640 -20.16 5.74 14.62
C PRO A 640 -21.64 5.48 14.30
N ARG A 641 -22.12 4.28 14.62
CA ARG A 641 -23.50 3.85 14.33
C ARG A 641 -24.54 4.81 14.90
N ALA A 642 -25.36 5.37 14.02
CA ALA A 642 -26.49 6.24 14.37
C ALA A 642 -27.57 5.44 15.14
N GLY A 643 -27.47 5.45 16.47
CA GLY A 643 -28.35 4.70 17.38
C GLY A 643 -27.68 4.35 18.72
N GLY A 644 -26.35 4.32 18.77
CA GLY A 644 -25.58 4.07 20.00
C GLY A 644 -25.54 5.25 20.98
N ALA A 645 -26.69 5.78 21.38
CA ALA A 645 -26.75 6.78 22.44
C ALA A 645 -26.46 6.12 23.79
N ALA A 646 -25.26 6.34 24.34
CA ALA A 646 -24.96 5.96 25.72
C ALA A 646 -25.84 6.79 26.66
N GLU A 647 -26.72 6.13 27.42
CA GLU A 647 -27.48 6.76 28.50
C GLU A 647 -26.53 7.15 29.64
N GLY A 648 -25.93 8.33 29.53
CA GLY A 648 -25.10 8.93 30.57
C GLY A 648 -25.91 9.03 31.86
N GLY A 649 -25.44 8.33 32.90
CA GLY A 649 -26.25 8.03 34.08
C GLY A 649 -26.83 9.26 34.77
N VAL A 650 -28.12 9.18 35.12
CA VAL A 650 -28.77 10.17 35.98
C VAL A 650 -28.10 10.14 37.35
N SER A 651 -27.33 11.18 37.65
CA SER A 651 -26.77 11.40 38.99
C SER A 651 -27.91 11.58 40.00
N GLY A 652 -28.06 10.63 40.93
CA GLY A 652 -29.09 10.66 41.95
C GLY A 652 -28.86 11.80 42.94
N ASP A 653 -29.70 12.83 42.89
CA ASP A 653 -29.72 13.92 43.87
C ASP A 653 -30.77 13.62 44.95
N THR A 654 -30.39 13.72 46.23
CA THR A 654 -31.17 13.15 47.34
C THR A 654 -31.75 14.24 48.26
N PRO A 655 -33.08 14.45 48.27
CA PRO A 655 -33.73 15.26 49.30
C PRO A 655 -33.96 14.40 50.54
N GLY A 656 -33.21 14.65 51.61
CA GLY A 656 -33.44 14.03 52.91
C GLY A 656 -34.47 14.79 53.76
N GLY A 657 -35.15 14.09 54.67
CA GLY A 657 -35.73 14.72 55.86
C GLY A 657 -37.15 14.28 56.27
N GLY A 658 -37.23 13.46 57.32
CA GLY A 658 -38.31 13.46 58.32
C GLY A 658 -39.62 12.74 57.96
N GLY A 659 -40.04 11.82 58.83
CA GLY A 659 -41.29 11.07 58.74
C GLY A 659 -41.27 9.84 59.63
#